data_AF-S9TVL5-F1
#
_entry.id   AF-S9TVL5-F1
#
_cell.length_a   1.000
_cell.length_b   1.000
_cell.length_c   1.000
_cell.angle_alpha   90.00
_cell.angle_beta   90.00
_cell.angle_gamma   90.00
#
_symmetry.space_group_name_H-M   'P 1'
#
loop_
_entity.id
_entity.type
_entity.pdbx_description
1 polymer ?
#
loop_
_entity_poly.entity_id
_entity_poly.type
_entity_poly.pdbx_seq_one_letter_code
_entity_poly.pdbx_strand_id
1 'polypeptide(L)'
;MAEPHKEEVTVGESVFTNLEYDFNDAMKALEGEDALGHFRLEYEKLYSALKQSHDSEKMLVSHCQELTQELLSNAAKMQAAVKLSKGDHSTIEALKKEVEKAWRAVDSANDKDLRARETVKSLKGEIQTLRGMIQEGGAFSTDHASTLEELKLENRRLQLETEEMSKQVDIFSKELAEMTVSHRKCEANLVSNREETQRLTDRFELVRQEHRRERNARERAEYQARELLMVLKTKENDLQGLQKQLAELESAATVLSTQINEQQQKKQSLQKKLETAELQLFHTQQSYNDSVDTTSDLTEKIHAKELQISKTEKSVIEFHNEKDRMERMKDHDFKEYSRLQHQISTIRVEHESLQYEKQTLEKRKVALEKEKQSLQAALLLVTKERESLEKVGAKELLKREAMEKLLKQEALNQKDVEDNIRHEDEITARLKAQIEHLERSREKVVSEVSQIAVQNSGAGDELKLAQISVEEMQRKIEAKDAKLDEQQARYEQIRSERNQFSRKLVEAQDEIVELKQKFKLMDHQITQFKEELRLKDRKYTEELAKEKAGKERLKKSRKLVSDHTISFDAAKLQSETVQQQIRQLVKIVSVNDKELSERQKDVLKLITERDLLGTQLIRRNDELALLYEKMRLQQEATVNGEAALHSRVEDVRLLRLKTAEIKRQARLAINRSNMIEEIKNNIKDVDQQLQNEKARTQALAEEIQDPKNLSRWRAIEGKDPSQEELEEKMAQLQKRLITKSEESLEQEMTLQEKERLVAELSGILARQPGPQVAAKLNSYQKDLQKKNTKMKQKASELNMTSTHIEELKYEAERLRRELHDTKRKYYEIKMKNDILQNASAAPS
;
A
#
# COMPACT_ATOMS: atom_id res chain seq x y z
N MET A 1 56.28 0.52 39.31
CA MET A 1 57.61 0.87 38.77
C MET A 1 57.57 2.36 38.49
N ALA A 2 58.57 3.08 39.01
CA ALA A 2 58.66 4.54 38.93
C ALA A 2 58.57 5.02 37.48
N GLU A 3 57.78 6.07 37.24
CA GLU A 3 57.83 6.81 35.97
C GLU A 3 59.25 7.32 35.75
N PRO A 4 59.90 7.02 34.61
CA PRO A 4 61.17 7.63 34.31
C PRO A 4 60.91 9.10 33.96
N HIS A 5 61.61 10.00 34.64
CA HIS A 5 61.75 11.39 34.23
C HIS A 5 62.13 11.40 32.74
N LYS A 6 61.24 11.91 31.87
CA LYS A 6 61.61 12.30 30.51
C LYS A 6 62.56 13.49 30.64
N GLU A 7 63.86 13.24 30.52
CA GLU A 7 64.79 14.30 30.16
C GLU A 7 64.35 14.81 28.78
N GLU A 8 63.89 16.07 28.71
CA GLU A 8 63.67 16.76 27.45
C GLU A 8 65.03 16.98 26.80
N VAL A 9 65.34 16.18 25.78
CA VAL A 9 66.62 16.23 25.05
C VAL A 9 66.66 17.39 24.04
N THR A 10 65.62 18.22 23.96
CA THR A 10 65.44 19.21 22.89
C THR A 10 65.18 20.62 23.42
N VAL A 11 65.79 21.63 22.79
CA VAL A 11 65.56 23.04 23.13
C VAL A 11 64.12 23.43 22.76
N GLY A 12 63.34 23.84 23.76
CA GLY A 12 61.93 24.20 23.56
C GLY A 12 61.74 25.36 22.58
N GLU A 13 60.69 25.29 21.76
CA GLU A 13 60.37 26.29 20.73
C GLU A 13 60.19 27.72 21.31
N SER A 14 59.77 27.82 22.58
CA SER A 14 59.72 29.08 23.34
C SER A 14 61.10 29.66 23.67
N VAL A 15 62.13 28.83 23.83
CA VAL A 15 63.50 29.26 24.15
C VAL A 15 64.18 29.76 22.89
N PHE A 16 63.99 29.08 21.75
CA PHE A 16 64.55 29.52 20.47
C PHE A 16 63.92 30.83 19.98
N THR A 17 62.60 30.99 20.13
CA THR A 17 61.90 32.24 19.76
C THR A 17 62.33 33.43 20.61
N ASN A 18 62.63 33.22 21.90
CA ASN A 18 63.22 34.26 22.73
C ASN A 18 64.65 34.63 22.27
N LEU A 19 65.48 33.63 21.93
CA LEU A 19 66.82 33.88 21.38
C LEU A 19 66.80 34.62 20.03
N GLU A 20 65.81 34.36 19.18
CA GLU A 20 65.59 35.08 17.92
C GLU A 20 65.20 36.55 18.17
N TYR A 21 64.40 36.81 19.21
CA TYR A 21 64.09 38.17 19.64
C TYR A 21 65.33 38.91 20.14
N ASP A 22 66.10 38.27 21.04
CA ASP A 22 67.33 38.83 21.62
C ASP A 22 68.40 39.10 20.54
N PHE A 23 68.52 38.20 19.55
CA PHE A 23 69.40 38.39 18.40
C PHE A 23 69.02 39.64 17.60
N ASN A 24 67.73 39.80 17.28
CA ASN A 24 67.25 40.95 16.51
C ASN A 24 67.43 42.28 17.25
N ASP A 25 67.28 42.27 18.58
CA ASP A 25 67.49 43.46 19.41
C ASP A 25 68.98 43.82 19.47
N ALA A 26 69.87 42.83 19.61
CA ALA A 26 71.32 43.02 19.54
C ALA A 26 71.79 43.54 18.17
N MET A 27 71.22 43.04 17.07
CA MET A 27 71.55 43.50 15.71
C MET A 27 71.13 44.96 15.46
N LYS A 28 70.00 45.39 16.03
CA LYS A 28 69.56 46.80 16.01
C LYS A 28 70.45 47.69 16.86
N ALA A 29 70.89 47.23 18.03
CA ALA A 29 71.81 47.99 18.89
C ALA A 29 73.20 48.18 18.25
N LEU A 30 73.64 47.22 17.42
CA LEU A 30 74.88 47.29 16.64
C LEU A 30 74.75 48.10 15.34
N GLU A 31 73.59 48.67 15.05
CA GLU A 31 73.28 49.41 13.83
C GLU A 31 73.62 50.89 13.99
N GLY A 32 74.84 51.28 13.59
CA GLY A 32 75.30 52.68 13.63
C GLY A 32 76.78 52.89 13.97
N GLU A 33 77.48 51.86 14.47
CA GLU A 33 78.92 51.93 14.77
C GLU A 33 79.75 51.07 13.80
N ASP A 34 80.39 51.73 12.82
CA ASP A 34 81.21 51.07 11.79
C ASP A 34 82.38 50.24 12.37
N ALA A 35 82.86 50.60 13.57
CA ALA A 35 83.94 49.89 14.25
C ALA A 35 83.55 48.47 14.71
N LEU A 36 82.26 48.19 14.91
CA LEU A 36 81.73 46.90 15.37
C LEU A 36 81.17 46.02 14.24
N GLY A 37 81.29 46.45 12.98
CA GLY A 37 80.76 45.73 11.82
C GLY A 37 81.29 44.29 11.69
N HIS A 38 82.54 44.02 12.10
CA HIS A 38 83.08 42.67 12.11
C HIS A 38 82.39 41.78 13.17
N PHE A 39 82.10 42.31 14.36
CA PHE A 39 81.38 41.57 15.40
C PHE A 39 79.94 41.25 14.98
N ARG A 40 79.27 42.20 14.33
CA ARG A 40 77.93 42.01 13.75
C ARG A 40 77.91 40.85 12.74
N LEU A 41 78.87 40.82 11.81
CA LEU A 41 79.00 39.74 10.82
C LEU A 41 79.26 38.38 11.46
N GLU A 42 80.12 38.30 12.48
CA GLU A 42 80.39 37.03 13.17
C GLU A 42 79.20 36.57 14.03
N TYR A 43 78.47 37.49 14.65
CA TYR A 43 77.25 37.17 15.41
C TYR A 43 76.13 36.68 14.50
N GLU A 44 75.96 37.28 13.32
CA GLU A 44 74.98 36.86 12.31
C GLU A 44 75.32 35.47 11.72
N LYS A 45 76.61 35.16 11.53
CA LYS A 45 77.05 33.80 11.16
C LYS A 45 76.73 32.78 12.24
N LEU A 46 77.02 33.10 13.50
CA LEU A 46 76.71 32.22 14.64
C LEU A 46 75.21 31.96 14.78
N TYR A 47 74.38 33.00 14.65
CA TYR A 47 72.93 32.86 14.68
C TYR A 47 72.40 32.03 13.50
N SER A 48 72.93 32.26 12.30
CA SER A 48 72.56 31.47 11.11
C SER A 48 72.93 29.99 11.28
N ALA A 49 74.08 29.69 11.88
CA ALA A 49 74.48 28.32 12.18
C ALA A 49 73.60 27.68 13.27
N LEU A 50 73.27 28.42 14.34
CA LEU A 50 72.36 27.96 15.40
C LEU A 50 70.95 27.69 14.85
N LYS A 51 70.43 28.57 14.00
CA LYS A 51 69.12 28.42 13.35
C LYS A 51 69.09 27.21 12.43
N GLN A 52 70.12 27.02 11.60
CA GLN A 52 70.25 25.80 10.78
C GLN A 52 70.34 24.54 11.64
N SER A 53 71.06 24.58 12.76
CA SER A 53 71.14 23.46 13.70
C SER A 53 69.77 23.15 14.31
N HIS A 54 69.03 24.15 14.77
CA HIS A 54 67.70 23.98 15.36
C HIS A 54 66.67 23.47 14.35
N ASP A 55 66.68 24.00 13.12
CA ASP A 55 65.82 23.53 12.03
C ASP A 55 66.14 22.07 11.68
N SER A 56 67.42 21.69 11.64
CA SER A 56 67.83 20.31 11.41
C SER A 56 67.42 19.37 12.55
N GLU A 57 67.51 19.83 13.80
CA GLU A 57 67.06 19.12 15.00
C GLU A 57 65.54 18.90 14.96
N LYS A 58 64.76 19.93 14.60
CA LYS A 58 63.30 19.84 14.46
C LYS A 58 62.89 18.81 13.40
N MET A 59 63.59 18.80 12.26
CA MET A 59 63.38 17.80 11.21
C MET A 59 63.73 16.37 11.68
N LEU A 60 64.86 16.21 12.40
CA LEU A 60 65.26 14.94 12.99
C LEU A 60 64.26 14.44 14.04
N VAL A 61 63.73 15.31 14.89
CA VAL A 61 62.71 14.97 15.89
C VAL A 61 61.40 14.56 15.22
N SER A 62 60.95 15.27 14.18
CA SER A 62 59.77 14.89 13.39
C SER A 62 59.96 13.51 12.76
N HIS A 63 61.13 13.27 12.15
CA HIS A 63 61.43 11.99 11.54
C HIS A 63 61.50 10.85 12.57
N CYS A 64 62.08 11.10 13.74
CA CYS A 64 62.07 10.15 14.85
C CYS A 64 60.65 9.85 15.35
N GLN A 65 59.75 10.84 15.38
CA GLN A 65 58.35 10.64 15.76
C GLN A 65 57.60 9.80 14.71
N GLU A 66 57.82 10.04 13.42
CA GLU A 66 57.28 9.24 12.33
C GLU A 66 57.76 7.79 12.42
N LEU A 67 59.07 7.57 12.54
CA LEU A 67 59.67 6.25 12.75
C LEU A 67 59.13 5.55 14.00
N THR A 68 58.87 6.29 15.09
CA THR A 68 58.28 5.73 16.31
C THR A 68 56.82 5.34 16.09
N GLN A 69 56.04 6.12 15.35
CA GLN A 69 54.66 5.76 14.98
C GLN A 69 54.62 4.55 14.04
N GLU A 70 55.53 4.47 13.08
CA GLU A 70 55.67 3.30 12.20
C GLU A 70 56.06 2.04 12.99
N LEU A 71 57.00 2.16 13.93
CA LEU A 71 57.37 1.06 14.83
C LEU A 71 56.18 0.59 15.68
N LEU A 72 55.38 1.50 16.23
CA LEU A 72 54.18 1.15 16.99
C LEU A 72 53.12 0.47 16.12
N SER A 73 52.91 0.97 14.89
CA SER A 73 52.00 0.36 13.91
C SER A 73 52.46 -1.05 13.52
N ASN A 74 53.74 -1.23 13.25
CA ASN A 74 54.31 -2.54 12.91
C ASN A 74 54.30 -3.49 14.11
N ALA A 75 54.52 -3.00 15.34
CA ALA A 75 54.35 -3.80 16.56
C ALA A 75 52.90 -4.26 16.75
N ALA A 76 51.91 -3.40 16.48
CA ALA A 76 50.49 -3.77 16.53
C ALA A 76 50.14 -4.83 15.48
N LYS A 77 50.65 -4.69 14.24
CA LYS A 77 50.49 -5.68 13.17
C LYS A 77 51.15 -7.02 13.54
N MET A 78 52.36 -7.01 14.12
CA MET A 78 53.01 -8.22 14.63
C MET A 78 52.22 -8.89 15.75
N GLN A 79 51.68 -8.13 16.70
CA GLN A 79 50.83 -8.69 17.76
C GLN A 79 49.55 -9.33 17.21
N ALA A 80 48.93 -8.74 16.19
CA ALA A 80 47.78 -9.32 15.51
C ALA A 80 48.14 -10.64 14.80
N ALA A 81 49.28 -10.67 14.09
CA ALA A 81 49.79 -11.89 13.44
C ALA A 81 50.12 -13.01 14.45
N VAL A 82 50.74 -12.66 15.58
CA VAL A 82 51.02 -13.62 16.67
C VAL A 82 49.73 -14.16 17.29
N LYS A 83 48.69 -13.34 17.45
CA LYS A 83 47.38 -13.80 17.96
C LYS A 83 46.70 -14.77 16.98
N LEU A 84 46.75 -14.48 15.68
CA LEU A 84 46.24 -15.38 14.64
C LEU A 84 46.99 -16.72 14.65
N SER A 85 48.33 -16.67 14.67
CA SER A 85 49.16 -17.88 14.74
C SER A 85 48.91 -18.73 15.99
N LYS A 86 48.64 -18.11 17.15
CA LYS A 86 48.22 -18.83 18.36
C LYS A 86 46.85 -19.49 18.22
N GLY A 87 45.91 -18.81 17.55
CA GLY A 87 44.61 -19.39 17.19
C GLY A 87 44.76 -20.62 16.31
N ASP A 88 45.58 -20.52 15.27
CA ASP A 88 45.87 -21.63 14.35
C ASP A 88 46.58 -22.80 15.06
N HIS A 89 47.45 -22.52 16.02
CA HIS A 89 48.08 -23.57 16.81
C HIS A 89 47.04 -24.37 17.62
N SER A 90 46.06 -23.69 18.22
CA SER A 90 45.00 -24.33 19.01
C SER A 90 44.08 -25.20 18.15
N THR A 91 43.77 -24.78 16.92
CA THR A 91 42.95 -25.56 15.99
C THR A 91 43.72 -26.78 15.47
N ILE A 92 45.01 -26.61 15.15
CA ILE A 92 45.89 -27.73 14.76
C ILE A 92 46.00 -28.75 15.90
N GLU A 93 46.14 -28.32 17.14
CA GLU A 93 46.24 -29.22 18.29
C GLU A 93 44.93 -29.98 18.58
N ALA A 94 43.78 -29.32 18.37
CA ALA A 94 42.47 -29.97 18.44
C ALA A 94 42.32 -31.05 17.36
N LEU A 95 42.69 -30.74 16.10
CA LEU A 95 42.66 -31.69 15.00
C LEU A 95 43.62 -32.86 15.21
N LYS A 96 44.82 -32.63 15.77
CA LYS A 96 45.75 -33.70 16.14
C LYS A 96 45.15 -34.65 17.18
N LYS A 97 44.44 -34.13 18.19
CA LYS A 97 43.74 -34.97 19.18
C LYS A 97 42.61 -35.79 18.57
N GLU A 98 41.90 -35.25 17.59
CA GLU A 98 40.85 -35.99 16.87
C GLU A 98 41.45 -37.12 16.02
N VAL A 99 42.58 -36.87 15.36
CA VAL A 99 43.33 -37.90 14.62
C VAL A 99 43.83 -38.99 15.56
N GLU A 100 44.41 -38.66 16.72
CA GLU A 100 44.82 -39.65 17.72
C GLU A 100 43.65 -40.49 18.24
N LYS A 101 42.47 -39.88 18.44
CA LYS A 101 41.26 -40.63 18.83
C LYS A 101 40.81 -41.60 17.73
N ALA A 102 40.85 -41.17 16.47
CA ALA A 102 40.51 -42.03 15.35
C ALA A 102 41.49 -43.21 15.22
N TRP A 103 42.79 -42.97 15.41
CA TRP A 103 43.81 -44.01 15.42
C TRP A 103 43.60 -45.02 16.56
N ARG A 104 43.31 -44.57 17.79
CA ARG A 104 43.00 -45.48 18.91
C ARG A 104 41.74 -46.32 18.67
N ALA A 105 40.75 -45.79 17.97
CA ALA A 105 39.54 -46.54 17.60
C ALA A 105 39.88 -47.64 16.58
N VAL A 106 40.77 -47.37 15.64
CA VAL A 106 41.27 -48.36 14.66
C VAL A 106 42.11 -49.44 15.35
N ASP A 107 43.02 -49.06 16.25
CA ASP A 107 43.81 -50.03 17.03
C ASP A 107 42.91 -50.93 17.89
N SER A 108 41.89 -50.37 18.55
CA SER A 108 40.91 -51.15 19.31
C SER A 108 40.09 -52.11 18.44
N ALA A 109 39.80 -51.73 17.19
CA ALA A 109 39.11 -52.61 16.25
C ALA A 109 40.04 -53.75 15.77
N ASN A 110 41.31 -53.45 15.49
CA ASN A 110 42.30 -54.44 15.11
C ASN A 110 42.59 -55.44 16.23
N ASP A 111 42.67 -54.99 17.49
CA ASP A 111 42.84 -55.89 18.65
C ASP A 111 41.65 -56.84 18.82
N LYS A 112 40.43 -56.37 18.56
CA LYS A 112 39.22 -57.21 18.56
C LYS A 112 39.26 -58.24 17.44
N ASP A 113 39.70 -57.85 16.24
CA ASP A 113 39.84 -58.78 15.11
C ASP A 113 40.93 -59.83 15.36
N LEU A 114 42.07 -59.44 15.95
CA LEU A 114 43.13 -60.36 16.36
C LEU A 114 42.63 -61.40 17.38
N ARG A 115 41.92 -60.97 18.43
CA ARG A 115 41.32 -61.88 19.41
C ARG A 115 40.31 -62.83 18.79
N ALA A 116 39.47 -62.33 17.87
CA ALA A 116 38.53 -63.18 17.14
C ALA A 116 39.27 -64.24 16.29
N ARG A 117 40.36 -63.88 15.62
CA ARG A 117 41.18 -64.84 14.85
C ARG A 117 41.86 -65.88 15.75
N GLU A 118 42.33 -65.49 16.93
CA GLU A 118 42.91 -66.43 17.90
C GLU A 118 41.87 -67.43 18.43
N THR A 119 40.65 -66.98 18.75
CA THR A 119 39.56 -67.88 19.18
C THR A 119 39.16 -68.87 18.08
N VAL A 120 39.09 -68.42 16.82
CA VAL A 120 38.83 -69.30 15.67
C VAL A 120 39.94 -70.34 15.51
N LYS A 121 41.20 -69.98 15.81
CA LYS A 121 42.34 -70.90 15.75
C LYS A 121 42.30 -71.94 16.87
N SER A 122 41.91 -71.57 18.10
CA SER A 122 41.76 -72.54 19.20
C SER A 122 40.64 -73.54 18.92
N LEU A 123 39.48 -73.06 18.46
CA LEU A 123 38.34 -73.90 18.12
C LEU A 123 38.66 -74.87 16.97
N LYS A 124 39.46 -74.45 15.98
CA LYS A 124 39.96 -75.36 14.94
C LYS A 124 40.91 -76.44 15.49
N GLY A 125 41.74 -76.10 16.47
CA GLY A 125 42.61 -77.06 17.17
C GLY A 125 41.81 -78.09 17.97
N GLU A 126 40.79 -77.64 18.71
CA GLU A 126 39.89 -78.50 19.49
C GLU A 126 39.11 -79.48 18.60
N ILE A 127 38.64 -79.02 17.44
CA ILE A 127 38.01 -79.88 16.43
C ILE A 127 39.00 -80.92 15.89
N GLN A 128 40.28 -80.57 15.76
CA GLN A 128 41.31 -81.51 15.29
C GLN A 128 41.66 -82.56 16.35
N THR A 129 41.73 -82.16 17.63
CA THR A 129 41.95 -83.10 18.74
C THR A 129 40.78 -84.05 18.95
N LEU A 130 39.54 -83.57 18.81
CA LEU A 130 38.34 -84.40 18.90
C LEU A 130 38.24 -85.38 17.72
N ARG A 131 38.70 -84.99 16.52
CA ARG A 131 38.81 -85.90 15.36
C ARG A 131 39.90 -86.97 15.56
N GLY A 132 40.98 -86.66 16.26
CA GLY A 132 42.03 -87.64 16.61
C GLY A 132 41.55 -88.71 17.60
N MET A 133 40.80 -88.30 18.63
CA MET A 133 40.26 -89.24 19.64
C MET A 133 39.24 -90.23 19.06
N ILE A 134 38.51 -89.84 18.00
CA ILE A 134 37.56 -90.73 17.30
C ILE A 134 38.29 -91.74 16.39
N GLN A 135 39.54 -91.47 15.99
CA GLN A 135 40.33 -92.36 15.13
C GLN A 135 41.14 -93.43 15.89
N GLU A 136 41.35 -93.30 17.20
CA GLU A 136 42.22 -94.21 17.98
C GLU A 136 41.51 -95.17 18.97
N GLY A 137 40.18 -95.21 19.00
CA GLY A 137 39.43 -96.03 19.97
C GLY A 137 38.98 -97.40 19.45
N GLY A 138 39.90 -98.28 19.04
CA GLY A 138 39.56 -99.64 18.59
C GLY A 138 40.47 -100.72 19.18
N ALA A 139 40.10 -101.31 20.32
CA ALA A 139 40.27 -102.74 20.62
C ALA A 139 39.70 -103.14 22.01
N PHE A 140 39.20 -104.38 22.07
CA PHE A 140 39.05 -105.29 23.22
C PHE A 140 37.66 -105.53 23.84
N SER A 141 37.06 -106.64 23.35
CA SER A 141 36.73 -107.88 24.09
C SER A 141 35.69 -107.88 25.22
N THR A 142 34.59 -108.59 24.93
CA THR A 142 33.94 -109.63 25.78
C THR A 142 33.56 -109.29 27.24
N ASP A 143 33.17 -108.06 27.53
CA ASP A 143 32.24 -107.72 28.63
C ASP A 143 30.91 -107.15 28.07
N HIS A 144 30.63 -107.44 26.79
CA HIS A 144 29.63 -106.80 25.93
C HIS A 144 28.19 -107.34 26.05
N ALA A 145 27.79 -107.88 27.20
CA ALA A 145 26.39 -108.21 27.44
C ALA A 145 25.77 -107.22 28.45
N SER A 146 26.39 -107.04 29.63
CA SER A 146 25.94 -106.05 30.61
C SER A 146 26.21 -104.62 30.14
N THR A 147 27.41 -104.36 29.62
CA THR A 147 27.74 -103.04 29.04
C THR A 147 26.92 -102.74 27.80
N LEU A 148 26.49 -103.73 27.01
CA LEU A 148 25.59 -103.50 25.87
C LEU A 148 24.17 -103.14 26.33
N GLU A 149 23.72 -103.67 27.47
CA GLU A 149 22.40 -103.37 28.04
C GLU A 149 22.39 -102.00 28.73
N GLU A 150 23.46 -101.66 29.45
CA GLU A 150 23.72 -100.32 29.96
C GLU A 150 23.90 -99.31 28.81
N LEU A 151 24.67 -99.64 27.77
CA LEU A 151 24.81 -98.80 26.58
C LEU A 151 23.50 -98.70 25.79
N LYS A 152 22.61 -99.70 25.80
CA LYS A 152 21.28 -99.58 25.18
C LYS A 152 20.37 -98.65 25.98
N LEU A 153 20.42 -98.70 27.30
CA LEU A 153 19.71 -97.76 28.18
C LEU A 153 20.26 -96.35 28.04
N GLU A 154 21.59 -96.20 27.99
CA GLU A 154 22.26 -94.92 27.79
C GLU A 154 22.04 -94.40 26.37
N ASN A 155 22.02 -95.25 25.36
CA ASN A 155 21.67 -94.85 23.98
C ASN A 155 20.19 -94.47 23.87
N ARG A 156 19.27 -95.10 24.62
CA ARG A 156 17.88 -94.61 24.74
C ARG A 156 17.79 -93.28 25.48
N ARG A 157 18.57 -93.08 26.54
CA ARG A 157 18.63 -91.81 27.28
C ARG A 157 19.18 -90.70 26.39
N LEU A 158 20.28 -90.98 25.69
CA LEU A 158 20.90 -90.07 24.73
C LEU A 158 19.98 -89.83 23.52
N GLN A 159 19.20 -90.81 23.06
CA GLN A 159 18.19 -90.62 22.01
C GLN A 159 17.10 -89.65 22.47
N LEU A 160 16.57 -89.83 23.68
CA LEU A 160 15.59 -88.91 24.27
C LEU A 160 16.19 -87.51 24.49
N GLU A 161 17.43 -87.41 25.00
CA GLU A 161 18.14 -86.14 25.12
C GLU A 161 18.38 -85.50 23.74
N THR A 162 18.74 -86.26 22.70
CA THR A 162 18.87 -85.72 21.34
C THR A 162 17.54 -85.29 20.74
N GLU A 163 16.44 -85.97 21.03
CA GLU A 163 15.10 -85.57 20.61
C GLU A 163 14.63 -84.32 21.35
N GLU A 164 14.92 -84.19 22.64
CA GLU A 164 14.65 -82.98 23.43
C GLU A 164 15.50 -81.81 22.97
N MET A 165 16.79 -82.02 22.73
CA MET A 165 17.69 -81.00 22.18
C MET A 165 17.28 -80.63 20.75
N SER A 166 16.82 -81.58 19.92
CA SER A 166 16.27 -81.29 18.59
C SER A 166 15.02 -80.42 18.68
N LYS A 167 14.10 -80.72 19.62
CA LYS A 167 12.92 -79.88 19.87
C LYS A 167 13.30 -78.48 20.34
N GLN A 168 14.31 -78.36 21.21
CA GLN A 168 14.83 -77.06 21.65
C GLN A 168 15.48 -76.29 20.50
N VAL A 169 16.25 -76.97 19.64
CA VAL A 169 16.82 -76.35 18.42
C VAL A 169 15.72 -75.90 17.47
N ASP A 170 14.63 -76.66 17.31
CA ASP A 170 13.48 -76.26 16.49
C ASP A 170 12.76 -75.04 17.08
N ILE A 171 12.60 -74.97 18.41
CA ILE A 171 12.02 -73.81 19.10
C ILE A 171 12.92 -72.58 18.91
N PHE A 172 14.22 -72.70 19.21
CA PHE A 172 15.16 -71.59 19.03
C PHE A 172 15.27 -71.17 17.58
N SER A 173 15.17 -72.09 16.61
CA SER A 173 15.17 -71.76 15.18
C SER A 173 13.92 -70.97 14.78
N LYS A 174 12.75 -71.30 15.33
CA LYS A 174 11.51 -70.53 15.14
C LYS A 174 11.62 -69.15 15.78
N GLU A 175 12.10 -69.06 17.02
CA GLU A 175 12.33 -67.78 17.70
C GLU A 175 13.33 -66.90 16.95
N LEU A 176 14.42 -67.48 16.42
CA LEU A 176 15.40 -66.77 15.58
C LEU A 176 14.76 -66.26 14.29
N ALA A 177 13.92 -67.07 13.63
CA ALA A 177 13.21 -66.66 12.43
C ALA A 177 12.25 -65.50 12.70
N GLU A 178 11.48 -65.57 13.80
CA GLU A 178 10.56 -64.51 14.23
C GLU A 178 11.31 -63.23 14.59
N MET A 179 12.40 -63.33 15.36
CA MET A 179 13.27 -62.20 15.70
C MET A 179 13.93 -61.59 14.48
N THR A 180 14.33 -62.39 13.49
CA THR A 180 14.90 -61.90 12.23
C THR A 180 13.86 -61.13 11.40
N VAL A 181 12.61 -61.62 11.34
CA VAL A 181 11.51 -60.91 10.68
C VAL A 181 11.17 -59.61 11.41
N SER A 182 11.13 -59.64 12.74
CA SER A 182 10.91 -58.44 13.57
C SER A 182 12.03 -57.41 13.40
N HIS A 183 13.28 -57.85 13.36
CA HIS A 183 14.44 -57.00 13.14
C HIS A 183 14.38 -56.33 11.76
N ARG A 184 14.10 -57.09 10.68
CA ARG A 184 13.93 -56.54 9.33
C ARG A 184 12.79 -55.52 9.25
N LYS A 185 11.67 -55.75 9.96
CA LYS A 185 10.58 -54.76 10.06
C LYS A 185 11.03 -53.50 10.81
N CYS A 186 11.76 -53.64 11.91
CA CYS A 186 12.31 -52.51 12.65
C CYS A 186 13.31 -51.71 11.81
N GLU A 187 14.20 -52.37 11.07
CA GLU A 187 15.15 -51.73 10.16
C GLU A 187 14.43 -50.97 9.04
N ALA A 188 13.41 -51.59 8.42
CA ALA A 188 12.60 -50.92 7.39
C ALA A 188 11.89 -49.68 7.95
N ASN A 189 11.32 -49.77 9.16
CA ASN A 189 10.71 -48.63 9.83
C ASN A 189 11.74 -47.55 10.18
N LEU A 190 12.96 -47.92 10.59
CA LEU A 190 14.05 -46.99 10.89
C LEU A 190 14.48 -46.22 9.64
N VAL A 191 14.58 -46.89 8.48
CA VAL A 191 14.88 -46.25 7.20
C VAL A 191 13.74 -45.31 6.80
N SER A 192 12.49 -45.76 6.88
CA SER A 192 11.30 -44.93 6.59
C SER A 192 11.27 -43.67 7.47
N ASN A 193 11.51 -43.82 8.78
CA ASN A 193 11.54 -42.70 9.72
C ASN A 193 12.71 -41.74 9.43
N ARG A 194 13.87 -42.25 9.01
CA ARG A 194 15.01 -41.39 8.60
C ARG A 194 14.69 -40.58 7.36
N GLU A 195 14.04 -41.19 6.36
CA GLU A 195 13.58 -40.48 5.16
C GLU A 195 12.53 -39.42 5.49
N GLU A 196 11.57 -39.72 6.37
CA GLU A 196 10.60 -38.73 6.85
C GLU A 196 11.26 -37.59 7.62
N THR A 197 12.25 -37.91 8.47
CA THR A 197 13.01 -36.90 9.21
C THR A 197 13.74 -35.98 8.23
N GLN A 198 14.43 -36.54 7.22
CA GLN A 198 15.08 -35.75 6.16
C GLN A 198 14.08 -34.84 5.43
N ARG A 199 12.94 -35.38 4.98
CA ARG A 199 11.88 -34.58 4.33
C ARG A 199 11.36 -33.45 5.22
N LEU A 200 11.21 -33.69 6.52
CA LEU A 200 10.80 -32.66 7.48
C LEU A 200 11.89 -31.60 7.67
N THR A 201 13.16 -31.99 7.69
CA THR A 201 14.30 -31.06 7.75
C THR A 201 14.34 -30.15 6.51
N ASP A 202 14.22 -30.73 5.32
CA ASP A 202 14.21 -29.98 4.04
C ASP A 202 13.03 -29.00 4.00
N ARG A 203 11.84 -29.44 4.46
CA ARG A 203 10.67 -28.57 4.56
C ARG A 203 10.86 -27.45 5.58
N PHE A 204 11.50 -27.73 6.71
CA PHE A 204 11.82 -26.72 7.71
C PHE A 204 12.80 -25.68 7.18
N GLU A 205 13.81 -26.09 6.41
CA GLU A 205 14.73 -25.18 5.74
C GLU A 205 14.03 -24.30 4.71
N LEU A 206 13.14 -24.86 3.90
CA LEU A 206 12.33 -24.10 2.94
C LEU A 206 11.49 -23.03 3.64
N VAL A 207 10.74 -23.41 4.68
CA VAL A 207 9.92 -22.48 5.48
C VAL A 207 10.78 -21.41 6.14
N ARG A 208 11.99 -21.76 6.61
CA ARG A 208 12.94 -20.80 7.18
C ARG A 208 13.44 -19.80 6.13
N GLN A 209 13.67 -20.24 4.89
CA GLN A 209 14.04 -19.35 3.79
C GLN A 209 12.88 -18.43 3.39
N GLU A 210 11.66 -18.96 3.30
CA GLU A 210 10.45 -18.16 3.05
C GLU A 210 10.23 -17.11 4.15
N HIS A 211 10.37 -17.51 5.42
CA HIS A 211 10.26 -16.58 6.55
C HIS A 211 11.33 -15.47 6.50
N ARG A 212 12.57 -15.79 6.10
CA ARG A 212 13.62 -14.76 5.89
C ARG A 212 13.27 -13.82 4.74
N ARG A 213 12.75 -14.34 3.62
CA ARG A 213 12.32 -13.52 2.47
C ARG A 213 11.18 -12.59 2.86
N GLU A 214 10.19 -13.11 3.58
CA GLU A 214 9.03 -12.36 4.06
C GLU A 214 9.43 -11.30 5.08
N ARG A 215 10.34 -11.63 6.02
CA ARG A 215 10.89 -10.68 6.98
C ARG A 215 11.62 -9.53 6.27
N ASN A 216 12.48 -9.82 5.30
CA ASN A 216 13.18 -8.79 4.53
C ASN A 216 12.23 -7.96 3.66
N ALA A 217 11.17 -8.56 3.12
CA ALA A 217 10.12 -7.83 2.40
C ALA A 217 9.36 -6.88 3.33
N ARG A 218 9.04 -7.33 4.54
CA ARG A 218 8.39 -6.53 5.58
C ARG A 218 9.27 -5.38 6.06
N GLU A 219 10.55 -5.61 6.33
CA GLU A 219 11.49 -4.55 6.75
C GLU A 219 11.63 -3.46 5.66
N ARG A 220 11.67 -3.85 4.38
CA ARG A 220 11.63 -2.90 3.26
C ARG A 220 10.32 -2.12 3.18
N ALA A 221 9.19 -2.78 3.38
CA ALA A 221 7.88 -2.13 3.38
C ALA A 221 7.73 -1.16 4.57
N GLU A 222 8.23 -1.52 5.75
CA GLU A 222 8.24 -0.65 6.94
C GLU A 222 9.14 0.58 6.73
N TYR A 223 10.30 0.41 6.09
CA TYR A 223 11.17 1.54 5.71
C TYR A 223 10.47 2.48 4.73
N GLN A 224 9.87 1.94 3.66
CA GLN A 224 9.10 2.73 2.69
C GLN A 224 7.90 3.45 3.33
N ALA A 225 7.20 2.80 4.26
CA ALA A 225 6.10 3.41 4.99
C ALA A 225 6.57 4.60 5.86
N ARG A 226 7.75 4.50 6.48
CA ARG A 226 8.34 5.61 7.26
C ARG A 226 8.72 6.79 6.37
N GLU A 227 9.34 6.54 5.21
CA GLU A 227 9.63 7.60 4.24
C GLU A 227 8.35 8.27 3.76
N LEU A 228 7.32 7.49 3.42
CA LEU A 228 6.02 8.02 3.01
C LEU A 228 5.33 8.83 4.12
N LEU A 229 5.44 8.42 5.38
CA LEU A 229 4.94 9.19 6.54
C LEU A 229 5.69 10.51 6.70
N MET A 230 7.01 10.53 6.47
CA MET A 230 7.80 11.75 6.52
C MET A 230 7.42 12.71 5.39
N VAL A 231 7.18 12.19 4.18
CA VAL A 231 6.68 12.97 3.03
C VAL A 231 5.25 13.46 3.28
N LEU A 232 4.38 12.65 3.88
CA LEU A 232 3.03 13.08 4.27
C LEU A 232 3.11 14.23 5.27
N LYS A 233 3.99 14.15 6.27
CA LYS A 233 4.18 15.21 7.26
C LYS A 233 4.72 16.50 6.65
N THR A 234 5.63 16.43 5.68
CA THR A 234 6.08 17.62 4.95
C THR A 234 4.95 18.19 4.09
N LYS A 235 4.14 17.35 3.44
CA LYS A 235 2.98 17.80 2.65
C LYS A 235 1.86 18.36 3.51
N GLU A 236 1.64 17.85 4.71
CA GLU A 236 0.72 18.44 5.71
C GLU A 236 1.20 19.83 6.15
N ASN A 237 2.51 20.00 6.39
CA ASN A 237 3.08 21.31 6.70
C ASN A 237 2.96 22.28 5.51
N ASP A 238 3.22 21.81 4.28
CA ASP A 238 3.03 22.60 3.06
C ASP A 238 1.56 23.02 2.90
N LEU A 239 0.62 22.09 3.13
CA LEU A 239 -0.83 22.35 3.11
C LEU A 239 -1.24 23.36 4.17
N GLN A 240 -0.72 23.26 5.39
CA GLN A 240 -0.97 24.25 6.45
C GLN A 240 -0.40 25.62 6.08
N GLY A 241 0.77 25.67 5.44
CA GLY A 241 1.35 26.90 4.89
C GLY A 241 0.46 27.52 3.81
N LEU A 242 0.00 26.73 2.85
CA LEU A 242 -0.92 27.15 1.79
C LEU A 242 -2.29 27.56 2.34
N GLN A 243 -2.82 26.89 3.36
CA GLN A 243 -4.07 27.26 4.03
C GLN A 243 -3.94 28.60 4.75
N LYS A 244 -2.81 28.90 5.38
CA LYS A 244 -2.54 30.22 5.96
C LYS A 244 -2.49 31.30 4.88
N GLN A 245 -1.80 31.04 3.77
CA GLN A 245 -1.76 31.97 2.63
C GLN A 245 -3.14 32.19 2.01
N LEU A 246 -3.95 31.14 1.89
CA LEU A 246 -5.35 31.25 1.44
C LEU A 246 -6.18 32.10 2.41
N ALA A 247 -6.07 31.89 3.71
CA ALA A 247 -6.77 32.70 4.71
C ALA A 247 -6.33 34.18 4.67
N GLU A 248 -5.03 34.44 4.48
CA GLU A 248 -4.50 35.80 4.29
C GLU A 248 -5.06 36.44 3.01
N LEU A 249 -5.08 35.71 1.90
CA LEU A 249 -5.64 36.17 0.63
C LEU A 249 -7.15 36.39 0.70
N GLU A 250 -7.90 35.51 1.39
CA GLU A 250 -9.32 35.67 1.66
C GLU A 250 -9.58 36.91 2.51
N SER A 251 -8.78 37.15 3.55
CA SER A 251 -8.87 38.36 4.36
C SER A 251 -8.59 39.62 3.52
N ALA A 252 -7.58 39.61 2.67
CA ALA A 252 -7.28 40.70 1.76
C ALA A 252 -8.41 40.93 0.74
N ALA A 253 -9.01 39.86 0.21
CA ALA A 253 -10.15 39.93 -0.68
C ALA A 253 -11.39 40.50 0.02
N THR A 254 -11.64 40.16 1.28
CA THR A 254 -12.73 40.77 2.07
C THR A 254 -12.51 42.26 2.29
N VAL A 255 -11.28 42.68 2.62
CA VAL A 255 -10.94 44.11 2.75
C VAL A 255 -11.14 44.85 1.44
N LEU A 256 -10.66 44.31 0.32
CA LEU A 256 -10.87 44.89 -1.01
C LEU A 256 -12.37 44.95 -1.38
N SER A 257 -13.14 43.91 -1.05
CA SER A 257 -14.59 43.89 -1.26
C SER A 257 -15.31 44.96 -0.44
N THR A 258 -14.91 45.16 0.83
CA THR A 258 -15.45 46.26 1.65
C THR A 258 -15.09 47.63 1.08
N GLN A 259 -13.86 47.82 0.61
CA GLN A 259 -13.45 49.08 -0.04
C GLN A 259 -14.22 49.32 -1.34
N ILE A 260 -14.47 48.29 -2.15
CA ILE A 260 -15.29 48.40 -3.36
C ILE A 260 -16.73 48.81 -2.99
N ASN A 261 -17.32 48.20 -1.97
CA ASN A 261 -18.66 48.58 -1.48
C ASN A 261 -18.70 50.01 -0.96
N GLU A 262 -17.70 50.45 -0.20
CA GLU A 262 -17.59 51.85 0.25
C GLU A 262 -17.48 52.83 -0.92
N GLN A 263 -16.69 52.49 -1.95
CA GLN A 263 -16.56 53.31 -3.16
C GLN A 263 -17.86 53.31 -3.97
N GLN A 264 -18.58 52.19 -4.04
CA GLN A 264 -19.91 52.13 -4.67
C GLN A 264 -20.94 52.97 -3.91
N GLN A 265 -20.95 52.94 -2.58
CA GLN A 265 -21.80 53.80 -1.75
C GLN A 265 -21.45 55.29 -1.94
N LYS A 266 -20.15 55.63 -1.98
CA LYS A 266 -19.70 56.99 -2.31
C LYS A 266 -20.17 57.42 -3.69
N LYS A 267 -20.02 56.57 -4.70
CA LYS A 267 -20.53 56.82 -6.06
C LYS A 267 -22.03 57.06 -6.05
N GLN A 268 -22.82 56.22 -5.41
CA GLN A 268 -24.28 56.42 -5.29
C GLN A 268 -24.63 57.72 -4.56
N SER A 269 -23.87 58.08 -3.51
CA SER A 269 -24.08 59.35 -2.79
C SER A 269 -23.77 60.57 -3.66
N LEU A 270 -22.72 60.50 -4.49
CA LEU A 270 -22.37 61.53 -5.46
C LEU A 270 -23.37 61.60 -6.59
N GLN A 271 -23.92 60.46 -7.04
CA GLN A 271 -24.97 60.39 -8.04
C GLN A 271 -26.26 61.04 -7.53
N LYS A 272 -26.67 60.78 -6.28
CA LYS A 272 -27.78 61.49 -5.64
C LYS A 272 -27.51 62.99 -5.47
N LYS A 273 -26.26 63.38 -5.17
CA LYS A 273 -25.87 64.80 -5.14
C LYS A 273 -25.92 65.46 -6.52
N LEU A 274 -25.57 64.73 -7.57
CA LEU A 274 -25.68 65.17 -8.95
C LEU A 274 -27.15 65.32 -9.34
N GLU A 275 -27.99 64.32 -9.07
CA GLU A 275 -29.44 64.36 -9.32
C GLU A 275 -30.12 65.49 -8.55
N THR A 276 -29.74 65.74 -7.30
CA THR A 276 -30.25 66.88 -6.53
C THR A 276 -29.75 68.23 -7.05
N ALA A 277 -28.50 68.31 -7.52
CA ALA A 277 -27.99 69.51 -8.19
C ALA A 277 -28.67 69.73 -9.54
N GLU A 278 -28.94 68.68 -10.31
CA GLU A 278 -29.70 68.71 -11.56
C GLU A 278 -31.16 69.12 -11.31
N LEU A 279 -31.79 68.63 -10.25
CA LEU A 279 -33.12 69.08 -9.82
C LEU A 279 -33.11 70.54 -9.35
N GLN A 280 -32.07 70.97 -8.63
CA GLN A 280 -31.91 72.38 -8.25
C GLN A 280 -31.67 73.26 -9.48
N LEU A 281 -30.89 72.79 -10.45
CA LEU A 281 -30.63 73.48 -11.71
C LEU A 281 -31.90 73.55 -12.58
N PHE A 282 -32.67 72.47 -12.62
CA PHE A 282 -34.00 72.43 -13.22
C PHE A 282 -34.96 73.38 -12.50
N HIS A 283 -35.01 73.40 -11.17
CA HIS A 283 -35.87 74.31 -10.41
C HIS A 283 -35.42 75.76 -10.49
N THR A 284 -34.13 76.05 -10.67
CA THR A 284 -33.64 77.41 -10.90
C THR A 284 -33.87 77.85 -12.34
N GLN A 285 -33.73 76.97 -13.32
CA GLN A 285 -34.18 77.23 -14.70
C GLN A 285 -35.70 77.40 -14.78
N GLN A 286 -36.46 76.58 -14.05
CA GLN A 286 -37.90 76.68 -13.96
C GLN A 286 -38.29 77.96 -13.23
N SER A 287 -37.64 78.31 -12.10
CA SER A 287 -37.89 79.58 -11.41
C SER A 287 -37.45 80.79 -12.24
N TYR A 288 -36.44 80.66 -13.10
CA TYR A 288 -36.05 81.69 -14.07
C TYR A 288 -37.09 81.82 -15.17
N ASN A 289 -37.56 80.71 -15.74
CA ASN A 289 -38.64 80.71 -16.73
C ASN A 289 -39.95 81.21 -16.11
N ASP A 290 -40.30 80.79 -14.90
CA ASP A 290 -41.42 81.30 -14.12
C ASP A 290 -41.22 82.79 -13.77
N SER A 291 -39.99 83.29 -13.62
CA SER A 291 -39.72 84.73 -13.44
C SER A 291 -39.90 85.53 -14.74
N VAL A 292 -39.63 84.91 -15.89
CA VAL A 292 -39.89 85.47 -17.23
C VAL A 292 -41.38 85.43 -17.54
N ASP A 293 -42.05 84.32 -17.22
CA ASP A 293 -43.49 84.14 -17.36
C ASP A 293 -44.25 85.00 -16.34
N THR A 294 -43.74 85.22 -15.12
CA THR A 294 -44.35 86.16 -14.17
C THR A 294 -44.09 87.62 -14.52
N THR A 295 -43.00 87.97 -15.22
CA THR A 295 -42.82 89.34 -15.75
C THR A 295 -43.71 89.59 -16.98
N SER A 296 -43.97 88.56 -17.79
CA SER A 296 -45.00 88.56 -18.84
C SER A 296 -46.43 88.60 -18.28
N ASP A 297 -46.71 87.79 -17.25
CA ASP A 297 -48.00 87.75 -16.58
C ASP A 297 -48.25 88.98 -15.72
N LEU A 298 -47.23 89.63 -15.14
CA LEU A 298 -47.40 90.88 -14.40
C LEU A 298 -47.61 92.05 -15.35
N THR A 299 -47.09 91.99 -16.58
CA THR A 299 -47.46 92.94 -17.64
C THR A 299 -48.90 92.72 -18.14
N GLU A 300 -49.40 91.48 -18.15
CA GLU A 300 -50.82 91.17 -18.43
C GLU A 300 -51.77 91.36 -17.22
N LYS A 301 -51.32 91.13 -15.98
CA LYS A 301 -52.10 91.26 -14.73
C LYS A 301 -52.14 92.70 -14.22
N ILE A 302 -51.19 93.57 -14.58
CA ILE A 302 -51.40 95.03 -14.47
C ILE A 302 -52.57 95.45 -15.37
N HIS A 303 -52.76 94.80 -16.53
CA HIS A 303 -53.88 95.05 -17.43
C HIS A 303 -55.21 94.39 -16.96
N ALA A 304 -55.15 93.28 -16.22
CA ALA A 304 -56.34 92.53 -15.77
C ALA A 304 -56.78 92.79 -14.30
N LYS A 305 -55.90 93.28 -13.41
CA LYS A 305 -56.25 93.69 -12.02
C LYS A 305 -57.08 94.96 -11.96
N GLU A 306 -57.15 95.72 -13.05
CA GLU A 306 -58.19 96.73 -13.27
C GLU A 306 -59.60 96.11 -13.38
N LEU A 307 -59.71 94.80 -13.71
CA LEU A 307 -60.98 94.12 -14.02
C LEU A 307 -61.53 93.20 -12.89
N GLN A 308 -60.69 92.76 -11.94
CA GLN A 308 -61.09 91.75 -10.94
C GLN A 308 -61.85 92.29 -9.72
N ILE A 309 -61.98 93.60 -9.52
CA ILE A 309 -62.71 94.14 -8.35
C ILE A 309 -64.23 93.88 -8.44
N SER A 310 -64.76 93.40 -9.58
CA SER A 310 -66.21 93.42 -9.87
C SER A 310 -67.03 92.13 -9.61
N LYS A 311 -66.46 90.92 -9.42
CA LYS A 311 -67.25 89.66 -9.63
C LYS A 311 -67.31 88.63 -8.50
N THR A 312 -66.46 88.68 -7.48
CA THR A 312 -66.37 87.62 -6.45
C THR A 312 -67.41 87.71 -5.31
N GLU A 313 -68.51 88.44 -5.51
CA GLU A 313 -69.53 88.64 -4.47
C GLU A 313 -70.69 87.63 -4.48
N LYS A 314 -70.74 86.55 -5.31
CA LYS A 314 -72.05 85.94 -5.64
C LYS A 314 -72.44 84.47 -5.34
N SER A 315 -71.62 83.47 -5.01
CA SER A 315 -72.17 82.08 -5.11
C SER A 315 -71.77 81.09 -4.02
N VAL A 316 -72.27 81.32 -2.80
CA VAL A 316 -72.18 80.44 -1.61
C VAL A 316 -73.48 79.61 -1.38
N ILE A 317 -74.39 79.47 -2.35
CA ILE A 317 -75.81 79.09 -2.09
C ILE A 317 -76.28 77.71 -2.60
N GLU A 318 -75.47 76.77 -3.13
CA GLU A 318 -76.04 75.54 -3.76
C GLU A 318 -75.87 74.21 -2.99
N PHE A 319 -76.02 74.29 -1.67
CA PHE A 319 -76.99 73.48 -0.89
C PHE A 319 -77.29 71.99 -1.27
N HIS A 320 -77.19 71.06 -0.30
CA HIS A 320 -78.31 70.67 0.60
C HIS A 320 -79.27 69.54 0.15
N ASN A 321 -79.12 68.87 -0.99
CA ASN A 321 -80.23 68.06 -1.57
C ASN A 321 -80.19 66.52 -1.54
N GLU A 322 -79.33 65.81 -0.78
CA GLU A 322 -79.20 64.33 -0.96
C GLU A 322 -79.76 63.43 0.18
N LYS A 323 -80.67 63.98 1.01
CA LYS A 323 -81.20 63.37 2.25
C LYS A 323 -82.40 62.40 2.08
N ASP A 324 -83.03 62.26 0.91
CA ASP A 324 -84.41 61.73 0.79
C ASP A 324 -84.61 60.22 0.50
N ARG A 325 -83.60 59.34 0.49
CA ARG A 325 -83.81 57.93 0.04
C ARG A 325 -84.32 56.92 1.08
N MET A 326 -84.56 57.34 2.32
CA MET A 326 -84.85 56.48 3.48
C MET A 326 -86.30 55.91 3.59
N GLU A 327 -87.18 56.09 2.60
CA GLU A 327 -88.63 55.85 2.75
C GLU A 327 -89.20 54.44 2.40
N ARG A 328 -88.42 53.43 1.99
CA ARG A 328 -88.99 52.14 1.47
C ARG A 328 -89.15 51.00 2.48
N MET A 329 -89.41 51.33 3.74
CA MET A 329 -89.61 50.41 4.87
C MET A 329 -91.00 49.72 4.94
N LYS A 330 -91.82 49.71 3.87
CA LYS A 330 -93.27 49.36 3.98
C LYS A 330 -93.71 47.94 3.59
N ASP A 331 -92.87 47.10 2.97
CA ASP A 331 -93.28 45.76 2.47
C ASP A 331 -93.18 44.63 3.50
N HIS A 332 -92.94 44.97 4.77
CA HIS A 332 -92.84 44.03 5.89
C HIS A 332 -94.16 43.29 6.20
N ASP A 333 -95.33 43.86 5.90
CA ASP A 333 -96.58 43.44 6.55
C ASP A 333 -97.47 42.43 5.77
N PHE A 334 -97.17 42.11 4.50
CA PHE A 334 -98.01 41.20 3.69
C PHE A 334 -97.74 39.70 3.91
N LYS A 335 -96.58 39.33 4.48
CA LYS A 335 -96.11 37.93 4.56
C LYS A 335 -96.67 37.11 5.73
N GLU A 336 -97.17 37.75 6.79
CA GLU A 336 -97.65 37.05 8.00
C GLU A 336 -99.06 36.44 7.84
N TYR A 337 -99.92 36.99 6.99
CA TYR A 337 -101.33 36.54 6.85
C TYR A 337 -101.48 35.20 6.10
N SER A 338 -100.63 34.89 5.11
CA SER A 338 -100.68 33.63 4.34
C SER A 338 -100.21 32.39 5.13
N ARG A 339 -99.50 32.58 6.25
CA ARG A 339 -98.91 31.49 7.04
C ARG A 339 -99.96 30.70 7.84
N LEU A 340 -101.03 31.36 8.30
CA LEU A 340 -102.02 30.76 9.21
C LEU A 340 -103.08 29.91 8.48
N GLN A 341 -103.38 30.17 7.20
CA GLN A 341 -104.30 29.35 6.41
C GLN A 341 -103.70 27.99 5.99
N HIS A 342 -102.37 27.91 5.82
CA HIS A 342 -101.69 26.68 5.39
C HIS A 342 -101.61 25.60 6.49
N GLN A 343 -101.77 26.00 7.77
CA GLN A 343 -101.65 25.11 8.93
C GLN A 343 -102.91 24.25 9.19
N ILE A 344 -104.07 24.61 8.64
CA ILE A 344 -105.32 23.87 8.85
C ILE A 344 -105.51 22.75 7.81
N SER A 345 -104.97 22.91 6.59
CA SER A 345 -105.00 21.87 5.54
C SER A 345 -103.97 20.75 5.78
N THR A 346 -102.87 21.04 6.46
CA THR A 346 -101.80 20.08 6.78
C THR A 346 -102.26 19.04 7.80
N ILE A 347 -103.01 19.44 8.83
CA ILE A 347 -103.49 18.53 9.89
C ILE A 347 -104.46 17.45 9.35
N ARG A 348 -105.21 17.73 8.26
CA ARG A 348 -106.11 16.73 7.65
C ARG A 348 -105.36 15.67 6.84
N VAL A 349 -104.29 16.05 6.15
CA VAL A 349 -103.42 15.11 5.41
C VAL A 349 -102.60 14.25 6.37
N GLU A 350 -102.19 14.81 7.52
CA GLU A 350 -101.48 14.09 8.59
C GLU A 350 -102.34 12.99 9.24
N HIS A 351 -103.68 13.16 9.31
CA HIS A 351 -104.54 12.12 9.88
C HIS A 351 -104.66 10.88 8.99
N GLU A 352 -104.71 11.06 7.67
CA GLU A 352 -104.72 9.96 6.71
C GLU A 352 -103.35 9.27 6.59
N SER A 353 -102.24 10.02 6.70
CA SER A 353 -100.89 9.43 6.73
C SER A 353 -100.65 8.59 7.99
N LEU A 354 -101.15 9.02 9.15
CA LEU A 354 -101.03 8.28 10.41
C LEU A 354 -101.82 6.96 10.40
N GLN A 355 -102.94 6.87 9.67
CA GLN A 355 -103.66 5.61 9.47
C GLN A 355 -102.88 4.61 8.61
N TYR A 356 -102.16 5.09 7.59
CA TYR A 356 -101.29 4.25 6.75
C TYR A 356 -100.03 3.79 7.51
N GLU A 357 -99.44 4.66 8.34
CA GLU A 357 -98.31 4.35 9.21
C GLU A 357 -98.65 3.27 10.26
N LYS A 358 -99.86 3.29 10.82
CA LYS A 358 -100.31 2.25 11.76
C LYS A 358 -100.31 0.85 11.13
N GLN A 359 -100.79 0.71 9.89
CA GLN A 359 -100.79 -0.57 9.18
C GLN A 359 -99.37 -1.03 8.77
N THR A 360 -98.45 -0.11 8.51
CA THR A 360 -97.05 -0.44 8.25
C THR A 360 -96.32 -0.87 9.52
N LEU A 361 -96.64 -0.25 10.66
CA LEU A 361 -96.08 -0.62 11.97
C LEU A 361 -96.56 -2.01 12.43
N GLU A 362 -97.80 -2.40 12.15
CA GLU A 362 -98.29 -3.77 12.44
C GLU A 362 -97.55 -4.83 11.63
N LYS A 363 -97.28 -4.59 10.34
CA LYS A 363 -96.44 -5.48 9.52
C LYS A 363 -94.98 -5.52 10.00
N ARG A 364 -94.46 -4.40 10.50
CA ARG A 364 -93.10 -4.30 11.05
C ARG A 364 -92.96 -5.02 12.40
N LYS A 365 -94.01 -5.04 13.22
CA LYS A 365 -94.04 -5.82 14.47
C LYS A 365 -93.90 -7.33 14.22
N VAL A 366 -94.61 -7.86 13.23
CA VAL A 366 -94.51 -9.28 12.84
C VAL A 366 -93.12 -9.62 12.26
N ALA A 367 -92.51 -8.70 11.51
CA ALA A 367 -91.14 -8.86 11.02
C ALA A 367 -90.12 -8.89 12.17
N LEU A 368 -90.26 -7.98 13.15
CA LEU A 368 -89.40 -7.93 14.35
C LEU A 368 -89.55 -9.16 15.25
N GLU A 369 -90.74 -9.76 15.33
CA GLU A 369 -90.97 -11.01 16.07
C GLU A 369 -90.26 -12.21 15.41
N LYS A 370 -90.22 -12.28 14.07
CA LYS A 370 -89.40 -13.26 13.34
C LYS A 370 -87.90 -13.00 13.51
N GLU A 371 -87.49 -11.74 13.49
CA GLU A 371 -86.09 -11.33 13.66
C GLU A 371 -85.58 -11.65 15.08
N LYS A 372 -86.42 -11.45 16.11
CA LYS A 372 -86.16 -11.87 17.49
C LYS A 372 -85.95 -13.38 17.61
N GLN A 373 -86.74 -14.20 16.92
CA GLN A 373 -86.58 -15.65 16.91
C GLN A 373 -85.27 -16.07 16.22
N SER A 374 -84.90 -15.43 15.10
CA SER A 374 -83.60 -15.68 14.46
C SER A 374 -82.41 -15.23 15.33
N LEU A 375 -82.55 -14.12 16.04
CA LEU A 375 -81.53 -13.61 16.96
C LEU A 375 -81.38 -14.53 18.18
N GLN A 376 -82.47 -15.10 18.71
CA GLN A 376 -82.39 -16.09 19.78
C GLN A 376 -81.68 -17.38 19.34
N ALA A 377 -81.89 -17.83 18.10
CA ALA A 377 -81.15 -18.97 17.55
C ALA A 377 -79.65 -18.66 17.35
N ALA A 378 -79.32 -17.44 16.90
CA ALA A 378 -77.93 -16.99 16.75
C ALA A 378 -77.23 -16.86 18.11
N LEU A 379 -77.91 -16.36 19.14
CA LEU A 379 -77.36 -16.20 20.49
C LEU A 379 -77.00 -17.55 21.12
N LEU A 380 -77.81 -18.59 20.86
CA LEU A 380 -77.52 -19.98 21.26
C LEU A 380 -76.27 -20.56 20.58
N LEU A 381 -76.03 -20.20 19.32
CA LEU A 381 -74.83 -20.60 18.58
C LEU A 381 -73.58 -19.91 19.15
N VAL A 382 -73.68 -18.60 19.40
CA VAL A 382 -72.60 -17.79 19.98
C VAL A 382 -72.27 -18.25 21.41
N THR A 383 -73.25 -18.67 22.22
CA THR A 383 -72.96 -19.23 23.55
C THR A 383 -72.20 -20.56 23.48
N LYS A 384 -72.50 -21.42 22.50
CA LYS A 384 -71.73 -22.66 22.28
C LYS A 384 -70.32 -22.39 21.77
N GLU A 385 -70.16 -21.40 20.90
CA GLU A 385 -68.85 -20.95 20.45
C GLU A 385 -68.03 -20.36 21.61
N ARG A 386 -68.65 -19.57 22.50
CA ARG A 386 -68.00 -19.03 23.71
C ARG A 386 -67.47 -20.13 24.63
N GLU A 387 -68.27 -21.16 24.90
CA GLU A 387 -67.85 -22.30 25.73
C GLU A 387 -66.72 -23.11 25.09
N SER A 388 -66.71 -23.23 23.76
CA SER A 388 -65.63 -23.89 23.03
C SER A 388 -64.32 -23.07 23.08
N LEU A 389 -64.44 -21.74 22.99
CA LEU A 389 -63.32 -20.80 23.07
C LEU A 389 -62.74 -20.72 24.48
N GLU A 390 -63.57 -20.79 25.54
CA GLU A 390 -63.09 -20.86 26.93
C GLU A 390 -62.25 -22.11 27.18
N LYS A 391 -62.64 -23.27 26.63
CA LYS A 391 -61.86 -24.52 26.73
C LYS A 391 -60.54 -24.46 25.96
N VAL A 392 -60.51 -23.77 24.81
CA VAL A 392 -59.27 -23.54 24.04
C VAL A 392 -58.37 -22.53 24.78
N GLY A 393 -58.95 -21.46 25.33
CA GLY A 393 -58.25 -20.46 26.12
C GLY A 393 -57.57 -21.04 27.37
N ALA A 394 -58.23 -21.96 28.08
CA ALA A 394 -57.63 -22.65 29.23
C ALA A 394 -56.42 -23.51 28.84
N LYS A 395 -56.46 -24.17 27.67
CA LYS A 395 -55.32 -24.94 27.15
C LYS A 395 -54.16 -24.04 26.71
N GLU A 396 -54.45 -22.89 26.12
CA GLU A 396 -53.43 -21.91 25.77
C GLU A 396 -52.82 -21.23 27.01
N LEU A 397 -53.58 -21.04 28.09
CA LEU A 397 -53.06 -20.51 29.35
C LEU A 397 -52.00 -21.43 29.97
N LEU A 398 -52.28 -22.74 30.00
CA LEU A 398 -51.33 -23.76 30.50
C LEU A 398 -50.07 -23.85 29.63
N LYS A 399 -50.20 -23.71 28.29
CA LYS A 399 -49.03 -23.61 27.40
C LYS A 399 -48.23 -22.35 27.67
N ARG A 400 -48.90 -21.23 27.93
CA ARG A 400 -48.28 -19.93 28.22
C ARG A 400 -47.51 -19.96 29.53
N GLU A 401 -48.05 -20.58 30.57
CA GLU A 401 -47.35 -20.80 31.86
C GLU A 401 -46.13 -21.72 31.72
N ALA A 402 -46.22 -22.77 30.89
CA ALA A 402 -45.07 -23.63 30.57
C ALA A 402 -43.99 -22.86 29.78
N MET A 403 -44.41 -22.02 28.82
CA MET A 403 -43.53 -21.17 28.02
C MET A 403 -42.85 -20.09 28.88
N GLU A 404 -43.56 -19.52 29.86
CA GLU A 404 -43.03 -18.53 30.79
C GLU A 404 -41.97 -19.13 31.73
N LYS A 405 -42.16 -20.37 32.19
CA LYS A 405 -41.13 -21.10 32.95
C LYS A 405 -39.88 -21.35 32.11
N LEU A 406 -40.04 -21.75 30.84
CA LEU A 406 -38.93 -21.92 29.89
C LEU A 406 -38.21 -20.58 29.62
N LEU A 407 -38.95 -19.49 29.43
CA LEU A 407 -38.39 -18.14 29.23
C LEU A 407 -37.60 -17.67 30.46
N LYS A 408 -38.08 -17.94 31.67
CA LYS A 408 -37.33 -17.62 32.91
C LYS A 408 -36.04 -18.43 33.02
N GLN A 409 -36.06 -19.69 32.58
CA GLN A 409 -34.87 -20.54 32.59
C GLN A 409 -33.86 -20.12 31.52
N GLU A 410 -34.32 -19.74 30.33
CA GLU A 410 -33.46 -19.18 29.28
C GLU A 410 -32.91 -17.80 29.64
N ALA A 411 -33.66 -16.95 30.34
CA ALA A 411 -33.14 -15.67 30.84
C ALA A 411 -32.01 -15.87 31.87
N LEU A 412 -32.07 -16.94 32.67
CA LEU A 412 -31.02 -17.30 33.61
C LEU A 412 -29.78 -17.82 32.88
N ASN A 413 -29.97 -18.70 31.89
CA ASN A 413 -28.87 -19.18 31.03
C ASN A 413 -28.22 -18.03 30.25
N GLN A 414 -29.01 -17.07 29.76
CA GLN A 414 -28.53 -15.91 29.05
C GLN A 414 -27.67 -15.03 29.95
N LYS A 415 -28.07 -14.83 31.21
CA LYS A 415 -27.28 -14.11 32.21
C LYS A 415 -25.94 -14.79 32.48
N ASP A 416 -25.91 -16.11 32.62
CA ASP A 416 -24.66 -16.86 32.81
C ASP A 416 -23.73 -16.75 31.58
N VAL A 417 -24.30 -16.73 30.36
CA VAL A 417 -23.52 -16.49 29.14
C VAL A 417 -23.00 -15.06 29.07
N GLU A 418 -23.80 -14.06 29.46
CA GLU A 418 -23.39 -12.65 29.51
C GLU A 418 -22.27 -12.43 30.54
N ASP A 419 -22.33 -13.08 31.71
CA ASP A 419 -21.27 -13.00 32.72
C ASP A 419 -19.98 -13.70 32.26
N ASN A 420 -20.08 -14.81 31.52
CA ASN A 420 -18.91 -15.45 30.89
C ASN A 420 -18.30 -14.58 29.77
N ILE A 421 -19.12 -13.90 28.95
CA ILE A 421 -18.65 -12.97 27.93
C ILE A 421 -17.91 -11.80 28.58
N ARG A 422 -18.45 -11.23 29.66
CA ARG A 422 -17.77 -10.16 30.41
C ARG A 422 -16.42 -10.60 30.95
N HIS A 423 -16.32 -11.83 31.46
CA HIS A 423 -15.06 -12.37 31.94
C HIS A 423 -14.02 -12.52 30.82
N GLU A 424 -14.43 -13.01 29.65
CA GLU A 424 -13.56 -13.10 28.47
C GLU A 424 -13.16 -11.72 27.92
N ASP A 425 -14.05 -10.74 27.99
CA ASP A 425 -13.76 -9.35 27.61
C ASP A 425 -12.70 -8.73 28.54
N GLU A 426 -12.75 -9.00 29.85
CA GLU A 426 -11.74 -8.56 30.81
C GLU A 426 -10.36 -9.20 30.56
N ILE A 427 -10.33 -10.50 30.24
CA ILE A 427 -9.10 -11.21 29.86
C ILE A 427 -8.54 -10.63 28.55
N THR A 428 -9.41 -10.39 27.57
CA THR A 428 -9.04 -9.80 26.27
C THR A 428 -8.49 -8.39 26.45
N ALA A 429 -9.07 -7.57 27.32
CA ALA A 429 -8.56 -6.24 27.64
C ALA A 429 -7.17 -6.28 28.29
N ARG A 430 -6.93 -7.21 29.23
CA ARG A 430 -5.59 -7.42 29.83
C ARG A 430 -4.55 -7.85 28.80
N LEU A 431 -4.90 -8.79 27.91
CA LEU A 431 -3.99 -9.26 26.86
C LEU A 431 -3.67 -8.14 25.86
N LYS A 432 -4.65 -7.32 25.48
CA LYS A 432 -4.43 -6.13 24.63
C LYS A 432 -3.47 -5.13 25.29
N ALA A 433 -3.63 -4.85 26.59
CA ALA A 433 -2.73 -3.95 27.31
C ALA A 433 -1.29 -4.49 27.38
N GLN A 434 -1.11 -5.81 27.53
CA GLN A 434 0.21 -6.44 27.46
C GLN A 434 0.82 -6.39 26.05
N ILE A 435 0.01 -6.58 25.01
CA ILE A 435 0.46 -6.46 23.61
C ILE A 435 0.92 -5.03 23.34
N GLU A 436 0.14 -4.01 23.72
CA GLU A 436 0.55 -2.61 23.55
C GLU A 436 1.85 -2.29 24.29
N HIS A 437 2.04 -2.81 25.51
CA HIS A 437 3.29 -2.62 26.24
C HIS A 437 4.48 -3.25 25.51
N LEU A 438 4.32 -4.48 24.99
CA LEU A 438 5.35 -5.16 24.21
C LEU A 438 5.62 -4.47 22.87
N GLU A 439 4.60 -3.92 22.22
CA GLU A 439 4.73 -3.13 20.98
C GLU A 439 5.51 -1.84 21.22
N ARG A 440 5.20 -1.10 22.29
CA ARG A 440 5.97 0.10 22.67
C ARG A 440 7.43 -0.25 23.00
N SER A 441 7.68 -1.37 23.67
CA SER A 441 9.05 -1.84 23.93
C SER A 441 9.77 -2.22 22.63
N ARG A 442 9.07 -2.86 21.68
CA ARG A 442 9.62 -3.20 20.37
C ARG A 442 9.96 -1.95 19.57
N GLU A 443 9.07 -0.97 19.55
CA GLU A 443 9.28 0.31 18.85
C GLU A 443 10.46 1.09 19.41
N LYS A 444 10.65 1.12 20.74
CA LYS A 444 11.83 1.73 21.35
C LYS A 444 13.12 1.07 20.88
N VAL A 445 13.21 -0.25 20.96
CA VAL A 445 14.41 -1.00 20.50
C VAL A 445 14.65 -0.81 19.00
N VAL A 446 13.60 -0.78 18.18
CA VAL A 446 13.72 -0.51 16.74
C VAL A 446 14.19 0.93 16.47
N SER A 447 13.75 1.90 17.27
CA SER A 447 14.21 3.28 17.17
C SER A 447 15.70 3.40 17.52
N GLU A 448 16.15 2.75 18.59
CA GLU A 448 17.55 2.71 19.02
C GLU A 448 18.44 2.06 17.95
N VAL A 449 18.02 0.93 17.39
CA VAL A 449 18.75 0.26 16.29
C VAL A 449 18.81 1.15 15.04
N SER A 450 17.71 1.84 14.70
CA SER A 450 17.70 2.75 13.55
C SER A 450 18.60 3.98 13.76
N GLN A 451 18.67 4.49 14.99
CA GLN A 451 19.53 5.63 15.34
C GLN A 451 21.01 5.24 15.26
N ILE A 452 21.37 4.06 15.77
CA ILE A 452 22.74 3.51 15.65
C ILE A 452 23.09 3.25 14.18
N ALA A 453 22.15 2.78 13.36
CA ALA A 453 22.37 2.57 11.92
C ALA A 453 22.64 3.89 11.17
N VAL A 454 21.88 4.95 11.48
CA VAL A 454 22.10 6.29 10.91
C VAL A 454 23.46 6.85 11.35
N GLN A 455 23.83 6.68 12.63
CA GLN A 455 25.15 7.09 13.13
C GLN A 455 26.30 6.33 12.44
N ASN A 456 26.16 5.02 12.21
CA ASN A 456 27.15 4.24 11.48
C ASN A 456 27.26 4.65 10.00
N SER A 457 26.13 4.97 9.35
CA SER A 457 26.14 5.49 7.98
C SER A 457 26.84 6.84 7.90
N GLY A 458 26.54 7.75 8.83
CA GLY A 458 27.19 9.06 8.92
C GLY A 458 28.70 8.94 9.13
N ALA A 459 29.14 8.10 10.07
CA ALA A 459 30.57 7.82 10.28
C ALA A 459 31.25 7.21 9.05
N GLY A 460 30.54 6.37 8.29
CA GLY A 460 31.02 5.81 7.02
C GLY A 460 31.18 6.86 5.92
N ASP A 461 30.28 7.84 5.84
CA ASP A 461 30.37 8.92 4.86
C ASP A 461 31.44 9.97 5.24
N GLU A 462 31.61 10.25 6.54
CA GLU A 462 32.74 11.05 7.05
C GLU A 462 34.09 10.39 6.74
N LEU A 463 34.19 9.06 6.89
CA LEU A 463 35.39 8.32 6.53
C LEU A 463 35.69 8.41 5.03
N LYS A 464 34.67 8.34 4.16
CA LYS A 464 34.84 8.51 2.70
C LYS A 464 35.29 9.92 2.35
N LEU A 465 34.72 10.95 2.98
CA LEU A 465 35.15 12.34 2.79
C LEU A 465 36.60 12.54 3.24
N ALA A 466 37.00 11.95 4.37
CA ALA A 466 38.39 11.95 4.82
C ALA A 466 39.32 11.22 3.84
N GLN A 467 38.91 10.07 3.30
CA GLN A 467 39.67 9.34 2.28
C GLN A 467 39.86 10.17 1.00
N ILE A 468 38.81 10.80 0.48
CA ILE A 468 38.89 11.69 -0.69
C ILE A 468 39.84 12.86 -0.40
N SER A 469 39.76 13.47 0.79
CA SER A 469 40.67 14.54 1.19
C SER A 469 42.12 14.07 1.27
N VAL A 470 42.39 12.85 1.74
CA VAL A 470 43.74 12.27 1.79
C VAL A 470 44.27 12.04 0.37
N GLU A 471 43.46 11.49 -0.53
CA GLU A 471 43.83 11.30 -1.93
C GLU A 471 44.12 12.62 -2.64
N GLU A 472 43.32 13.66 -2.40
CA GLU A 472 43.58 15.00 -2.93
C GLU A 472 44.88 15.61 -2.39
N MET A 473 45.18 15.41 -1.11
CA MET A 473 46.42 15.88 -0.50
C MET A 473 47.63 15.10 -1.03
N GLN A 474 47.50 13.79 -1.26
CA GLN A 474 48.53 12.98 -1.92
C GLN A 474 48.82 13.47 -3.34
N ARG A 475 47.79 13.75 -4.16
CA ARG A 475 48.00 14.33 -5.50
C ARG A 475 48.66 15.71 -5.44
N LYS A 476 48.34 16.52 -4.42
CA LYS A 476 49.00 17.82 -4.21
C LYS A 476 50.47 17.67 -3.82
N ILE A 477 50.80 16.66 -3.02
CA ILE A 477 52.19 16.33 -2.65
C ILE A 477 52.96 15.89 -3.88
N GLU A 478 52.44 14.92 -4.65
CA GLU A 478 53.06 14.46 -5.90
C GLU A 478 53.28 15.62 -6.90
N ALA A 479 52.31 16.52 -7.03
CA ALA A 479 52.44 17.71 -7.89
C ALA A 479 53.46 18.73 -7.36
N LYS A 480 53.72 18.76 -6.05
CA LYS A 480 54.74 19.62 -5.43
C LYS A 480 56.13 18.99 -5.55
N ASP A 481 56.24 17.68 -5.42
CA ASP A 481 57.48 16.93 -5.63
C ASP A 481 57.93 17.04 -7.09
N ALA A 482 57.02 16.87 -8.05
CA ALA A 482 57.34 17.09 -9.47
C ALA A 482 57.82 18.53 -9.76
N LYS A 483 57.27 19.54 -9.05
CA LYS A 483 57.75 20.93 -9.15
C LYS A 483 59.11 21.13 -8.48
N LEU A 484 59.37 20.43 -7.38
CA LEU A 484 60.66 20.46 -6.71
C LEU A 484 61.74 19.89 -7.63
N ASP A 485 61.47 18.75 -8.29
CA ASP A 485 62.37 18.13 -9.25
C ASP A 485 62.65 19.07 -10.45
N GLU A 486 61.61 19.73 -10.96
CA GLU A 486 61.77 20.73 -12.03
C GLU A 486 62.63 21.92 -11.58
N GLN A 487 62.46 22.38 -10.34
CA GLN A 487 63.26 23.46 -9.77
C GLN A 487 64.71 23.03 -9.48
N GLN A 488 64.93 21.80 -9.03
CA GLN A 488 66.27 21.24 -8.85
C GLN A 488 67.01 21.15 -10.19
N ALA A 489 66.35 20.65 -11.25
CA ALA A 489 66.91 20.62 -12.60
C ALA A 489 67.26 22.03 -13.11
N ARG A 490 66.38 23.02 -12.89
CA ARG A 490 66.67 24.43 -13.24
C ARG A 490 67.85 25.00 -12.44
N TYR A 491 67.95 24.68 -11.15
CA TYR A 491 69.06 25.12 -10.32
C TYR A 491 70.39 24.49 -10.75
N GLU A 492 70.40 23.20 -11.10
CA GLU A 492 71.56 22.52 -11.67
C GLU A 492 71.97 23.12 -13.01
N GLN A 493 71.00 23.46 -13.87
CA GLN A 493 71.25 24.18 -15.12
C GLN A 493 71.90 25.54 -14.84
N ILE A 494 71.31 26.38 -13.97
CA ILE A 494 71.87 27.70 -13.62
C ILE A 494 73.26 27.55 -12.99
N ARG A 495 73.49 26.53 -12.16
CA ARG A 495 74.81 26.25 -11.57
C ARG A 495 75.82 25.89 -12.65
N SER A 496 75.42 25.10 -13.65
CA SER A 496 76.26 24.75 -14.80
C SER A 496 76.57 25.98 -15.67
N GLU A 497 75.58 26.83 -15.92
CA GLU A 497 75.70 28.08 -16.68
C GLU A 497 76.59 29.07 -15.93
N ARG A 498 76.40 29.26 -14.62
CA ARG A 498 77.29 30.06 -13.77
C ARG A 498 78.72 29.55 -13.85
N ASN A 499 78.95 28.24 -13.75
CA ASN A 499 80.30 27.67 -13.88
C ASN A 499 80.88 27.88 -15.30
N GLN A 500 80.04 27.91 -16.33
CA GLN A 500 80.46 28.24 -17.70
C GLN A 500 80.79 29.74 -17.83
N PHE A 501 79.99 30.63 -17.25
CA PHE A 501 80.24 32.07 -17.24
C PHE A 501 81.45 32.44 -16.38
N SER A 502 81.70 31.77 -15.25
CA SER A 502 82.94 31.94 -14.48
C SER A 502 84.17 31.57 -15.29
N ARG A 503 84.11 30.48 -16.09
CA ARG A 503 85.20 30.13 -17.01
C ARG A 503 85.39 31.19 -18.10
N LYS A 504 84.31 31.62 -18.76
CA LYS A 504 84.35 32.71 -19.76
C LYS A 504 84.83 34.04 -19.18
N LEU A 505 84.52 34.33 -17.91
CA LEU A 505 84.97 35.53 -17.22
C LEU A 505 86.48 35.49 -17.00
N VAL A 506 87.02 34.34 -16.59
CA VAL A 506 88.46 34.14 -16.44
C VAL A 506 89.16 34.28 -17.79
N GLU A 507 88.63 33.63 -18.84
CA GLU A 507 89.13 33.76 -20.22
C GLU A 507 89.12 35.24 -20.69
N ALA A 508 88.02 35.96 -20.45
CA ALA A 508 87.92 37.39 -20.78
C ALA A 508 88.84 38.27 -19.92
N GLN A 509 89.09 37.90 -18.67
CA GLN A 509 90.04 38.59 -17.79
C GLN A 509 91.49 38.40 -18.28
N ASP A 510 91.84 37.19 -18.72
CA ASP A 510 93.14 36.90 -19.34
C ASP A 510 93.30 37.70 -20.65
N GLU A 511 92.27 37.73 -21.51
CA GLU A 511 92.24 38.57 -22.71
C GLU A 511 92.37 40.08 -22.39
N ILE A 512 91.71 40.57 -21.33
CA ILE A 512 91.85 41.96 -20.88
C ILE A 512 93.28 42.25 -20.41
N VAL A 513 93.95 41.30 -19.74
CA VAL A 513 95.35 41.45 -19.35
C VAL A 513 96.25 41.53 -20.59
N GLU A 514 96.02 40.69 -21.60
CA GLU A 514 96.73 40.77 -22.89
C GLU A 514 96.48 42.11 -23.62
N LEU A 515 95.22 42.58 -23.65
CA LEU A 515 94.86 43.86 -24.27
C LEU A 515 95.44 45.05 -23.49
N LYS A 516 95.52 44.99 -22.16
CA LYS A 516 96.19 46.03 -21.35
C LYS A 516 97.70 46.08 -21.63
N GLN A 517 98.34 44.95 -21.90
CA GLN A 517 99.73 44.93 -22.36
C GLN A 517 99.88 45.56 -23.74
N LYS A 518 98.97 45.27 -24.68
CA LYS A 518 98.92 45.92 -26.01
C LYS A 518 98.61 47.42 -25.92
N PHE A 519 97.73 47.83 -25.01
CA PHE A 519 97.36 49.24 -24.82
C PHE A 519 98.53 50.06 -24.26
N LYS A 520 99.36 49.52 -23.36
CA LYS A 520 100.60 50.19 -22.92
C LYS A 520 101.59 50.44 -24.06
N LEU A 521 101.63 49.54 -25.05
CA LEU A 521 102.42 49.69 -26.27
C LEU A 521 101.86 50.76 -27.20
N MET A 522 100.53 50.82 -27.36
CA MET A 522 99.85 51.86 -28.16
C MET A 522 99.87 53.24 -27.49
N ASP A 523 99.79 53.34 -26.17
CA ASP A 523 99.78 54.64 -25.48
C ASP A 523 101.13 55.37 -25.63
N HIS A 524 102.24 54.63 -25.71
CA HIS A 524 103.54 55.17 -26.12
C HIS A 524 103.53 55.75 -27.54
N GLN A 525 102.77 55.17 -28.47
CA GLN A 525 102.62 55.67 -29.84
C GLN A 525 101.70 56.91 -29.89
N ILE A 526 100.66 56.96 -29.06
CA ILE A 526 99.72 58.11 -28.99
C ILE A 526 100.40 59.35 -28.41
N THR A 527 101.30 59.20 -27.44
CA THR A 527 102.10 60.34 -26.95
C THR A 527 102.96 60.97 -28.04
N GLN A 528 103.44 60.20 -29.02
CA GLN A 528 104.19 60.73 -30.17
C GLN A 528 103.30 61.54 -31.12
N PHE A 529 102.07 61.08 -31.41
CA PHE A 529 101.17 61.80 -32.32
C PHE A 529 100.48 63.02 -31.71
N LYS A 530 100.31 63.08 -30.38
CA LYS A 530 99.71 64.25 -29.69
C LYS A 530 100.59 65.50 -29.71
N GLU A 531 101.90 65.37 -29.95
CA GLU A 531 102.79 66.51 -30.14
C GLU A 531 102.65 67.13 -31.54
N GLU A 532 102.28 66.35 -32.55
CA GLU A 532 102.11 66.82 -33.94
C GLU A 532 100.80 67.60 -34.18
N LEU A 533 99.72 67.24 -33.48
CA LEU A 533 98.40 67.86 -33.69
C LEU A 533 98.31 69.30 -33.15
N ARG A 534 99.06 69.62 -32.09
CA ARG A 534 99.04 70.96 -31.44
C ARG A 534 99.54 72.09 -32.34
N LEU A 535 100.20 71.78 -33.46
CA LEU A 535 100.69 72.77 -34.44
C LEU A 535 99.63 73.17 -35.49
N LYS A 536 98.55 72.39 -35.69
CA LYS A 536 97.57 72.62 -36.78
C LYS A 536 96.31 73.39 -36.37
N ASP A 537 95.97 73.47 -35.09
CA ASP A 537 94.75 74.13 -34.61
C ASP A 537 94.79 75.68 -34.63
N ARG A 538 95.92 76.30 -34.98
CA ARG A 538 96.04 77.78 -35.05
C ARG A 538 95.47 78.42 -36.33
N LYS A 539 94.88 77.68 -37.27
CA LYS A 539 94.46 78.21 -38.60
C LYS A 539 92.95 78.27 -38.88
N TYR A 540 92.07 77.89 -37.94
CA TYR A 540 90.63 77.69 -38.24
C TYR A 540 89.72 78.90 -37.95
N THR A 541 90.26 80.07 -37.60
CA THR A 541 89.44 81.22 -37.12
C THR A 541 88.98 82.22 -38.20
N GLU A 542 89.11 81.92 -39.50
CA GLU A 542 88.80 82.88 -40.59
C GLU A 542 87.48 82.61 -41.38
N GLU A 543 86.72 81.53 -41.16
CA GLU A 543 85.55 81.18 -42.00
C GLU A 543 84.16 81.65 -41.50
N LEU A 544 84.07 82.55 -40.52
CA LEU A 544 82.79 82.91 -39.87
C LEU A 544 81.98 84.04 -40.56
N ALA A 545 82.31 84.42 -41.79
CA ALA A 545 81.74 85.63 -42.44
C ALA A 545 80.64 85.41 -43.51
N LYS A 546 80.23 84.16 -43.83
CA LYS A 546 79.28 83.89 -44.96
C LYS A 546 77.79 83.70 -44.58
N GLU A 547 77.39 83.86 -43.32
CA GLU A 547 76.08 83.39 -42.82
C GLU A 547 74.94 84.44 -42.73
N LYS A 548 75.01 85.57 -43.44
CA LYS A 548 74.01 86.66 -43.30
C LYS A 548 72.90 86.74 -44.36
N ALA A 549 72.93 85.95 -45.44
CA ALA A 549 71.93 86.04 -46.54
C ALA A 549 70.75 85.04 -46.46
N GLY A 550 70.78 84.04 -45.56
CA GLY A 550 69.75 82.97 -45.48
C GLY A 550 68.48 83.31 -44.68
N LYS A 551 68.46 84.41 -43.92
CA LYS A 551 67.41 84.69 -42.92
C LYS A 551 66.06 85.16 -43.50
N GLU A 552 66.02 85.66 -44.74
CA GLU A 552 64.79 86.21 -45.36
C GLU A 552 63.90 85.15 -46.04
N ARG A 553 64.47 84.11 -46.69
CA ARG A 553 63.68 83.02 -47.31
C ARG A 553 62.96 82.12 -46.29
N LEU A 554 63.50 82.03 -45.07
CA LEU A 554 62.96 81.21 -43.98
C LEU A 554 61.63 81.73 -43.42
N LYS A 555 61.34 83.04 -43.54
CA LYS A 555 60.11 83.65 -42.99
C LYS A 555 58.84 83.29 -43.77
N LYS A 556 58.91 83.10 -45.09
CA LYS A 556 57.75 82.73 -45.93
C LYS A 556 57.42 81.23 -45.81
N SER A 557 58.43 80.38 -45.75
CA SER A 557 58.26 78.93 -45.52
C SER A 557 57.67 78.63 -44.13
N ARG A 558 58.07 79.38 -43.09
CA ARG A 558 57.51 79.22 -41.73
C ARG A 558 56.01 79.49 -41.63
N LYS A 559 55.45 80.41 -42.43
CA LYS A 559 53.99 80.68 -42.41
C LYS A 559 53.19 79.51 -43.02
N LEU A 560 53.60 79.00 -44.18
CA LEU A 560 52.95 77.85 -44.81
C LEU A 560 53.03 76.58 -43.96
N VAL A 561 54.17 76.35 -43.29
CA VAL A 561 54.31 75.26 -42.32
C VAL A 561 53.35 75.47 -41.15
N SER A 562 53.28 76.67 -40.58
CA SER A 562 52.36 76.99 -39.48
C SER A 562 50.89 76.68 -39.83
N ASP A 563 50.43 77.08 -41.02
CA ASP A 563 49.04 76.85 -41.44
C ASP A 563 48.74 75.35 -41.65
N HIS A 564 49.68 74.59 -42.22
CA HIS A 564 49.55 73.13 -42.33
C HIS A 564 49.62 72.42 -40.97
N THR A 565 50.38 72.96 -40.02
CA THR A 565 50.48 72.39 -38.66
C THR A 565 49.15 72.53 -37.94
N ILE A 566 48.50 73.69 -38.04
CA ILE A 566 47.17 73.94 -37.45
C ILE A 566 46.11 73.01 -38.06
N SER A 567 46.12 72.82 -39.38
CA SER A 567 45.21 71.89 -40.06
C SER A 567 45.44 70.43 -39.66
N PHE A 568 46.71 70.02 -39.55
CA PHE A 568 47.09 68.68 -39.10
C PHE A 568 46.69 68.42 -37.64
N ASP A 569 46.90 69.40 -36.75
CA ASP A 569 46.51 69.28 -35.34
C ASP A 569 44.98 69.20 -35.18
N ALA A 570 44.21 69.93 -36.00
CA ALA A 570 42.76 69.81 -36.03
C ALA A 570 42.28 68.41 -36.50
N ALA A 571 42.89 67.87 -37.57
CA ALA A 571 42.58 66.52 -38.06
C ALA A 571 43.00 65.43 -37.05
N LYS A 572 44.12 65.62 -36.35
CA LYS A 572 44.58 64.73 -35.28
C LYS A 572 43.60 64.70 -34.11
N LEU A 573 43.10 65.85 -33.68
CA LEU A 573 42.10 65.95 -32.61
C LEU A 573 40.79 65.23 -32.99
N GLN A 574 40.37 65.34 -34.26
CA GLN A 574 39.21 64.59 -34.80
C GLN A 574 39.46 63.07 -34.84
N SER A 575 40.66 62.65 -35.22
CA SER A 575 41.05 61.22 -35.20
C SER A 575 41.06 60.66 -33.77
N GLU A 576 41.57 61.42 -32.81
CA GLU A 576 41.59 61.04 -31.39
C GLU A 576 40.19 60.89 -30.81
N THR A 577 39.24 61.77 -31.17
CA THR A 577 37.83 61.67 -30.76
C THR A 577 37.14 60.44 -31.37
N VAL A 578 37.37 60.16 -32.66
CA VAL A 578 36.86 58.91 -33.29
C VAL A 578 37.47 57.67 -32.65
N GLN A 579 38.76 57.66 -32.33
CA GLN A 579 39.40 56.55 -31.62
C GLN A 579 38.83 56.34 -30.21
N GLN A 580 38.48 57.42 -29.50
CA GLN A 580 37.80 57.31 -28.21
C GLN A 580 36.41 56.67 -28.36
N GLN A 581 35.63 57.06 -29.38
CA GLN A 581 34.34 56.46 -29.67
C GLN A 581 34.45 54.97 -30.04
N ILE A 582 35.43 54.60 -30.87
CA ILE A 582 35.70 53.19 -31.21
C ILE A 582 36.04 52.40 -29.94
N ARG A 583 36.90 52.92 -29.05
CA ARG A 583 37.22 52.26 -27.78
C ARG A 583 35.99 52.07 -26.88
N GLN A 584 35.08 53.05 -26.85
CA GLN A 584 33.83 52.94 -26.11
C GLN A 584 32.91 51.86 -26.72
N LEU A 585 32.75 51.83 -28.04
CA LEU A 585 31.94 50.82 -28.73
C LEU A 585 32.51 49.41 -28.55
N VAL A 586 33.82 49.23 -28.64
CA VAL A 586 34.48 47.93 -28.37
C VAL A 586 34.24 47.48 -26.93
N LYS A 587 34.24 48.40 -25.96
CA LYS A 587 33.91 48.09 -24.57
C LYS A 587 32.45 47.62 -24.42
N ILE A 588 31.51 48.27 -25.11
CA ILE A 588 30.09 47.87 -25.10
C ILE A 588 29.91 46.49 -25.72
N VAL A 589 30.52 46.22 -26.87
CA VAL A 589 30.48 44.90 -27.53
C VAL A 589 31.04 43.82 -26.60
N SER A 590 32.19 44.09 -25.96
CA SER A 590 32.78 43.17 -24.97
C SER A 590 31.85 42.87 -23.78
N VAL A 591 31.07 43.84 -23.32
CA VAL A 591 30.10 43.63 -22.22
C VAL A 591 28.93 42.79 -22.71
N ASN A 592 28.38 43.12 -23.87
CA ASN A 592 27.27 42.36 -24.47
C ASN A 592 27.67 40.91 -24.78
N ASP A 593 28.87 40.66 -25.29
CA ASP A 593 29.36 39.29 -25.56
C ASP A 593 29.48 38.47 -24.28
N LYS A 594 29.90 39.10 -23.17
CA LYS A 594 29.93 38.46 -21.85
C LYS A 594 28.53 38.13 -21.36
N GLU A 595 27.61 39.10 -21.41
CA GLU A 595 26.21 38.88 -21.03
C GLU A 595 25.55 37.78 -21.86
N LEU A 596 25.84 37.72 -23.17
CA LEU A 596 25.30 36.70 -24.07
C LEU A 596 25.87 35.31 -23.74
N SER A 597 27.17 35.22 -23.43
CA SER A 597 27.80 33.98 -22.96
C SER A 597 27.22 33.50 -21.62
N GLU A 598 26.96 34.43 -20.69
CA GLU A 598 26.31 34.13 -19.40
C GLU A 598 24.88 33.61 -19.61
N ARG A 599 24.08 34.29 -20.45
CA ARG A 599 22.72 33.87 -20.81
C ARG A 599 22.72 32.48 -21.46
N GLN A 600 23.68 32.17 -22.34
CA GLN A 600 23.81 30.84 -22.94
C GLN A 600 24.10 29.76 -21.89
N LYS A 601 24.97 30.05 -20.92
CA LYS A 601 25.23 29.13 -19.79
C LYS A 601 23.97 28.89 -18.96
N ASP A 602 23.18 29.93 -18.71
CA ASP A 602 21.94 29.80 -17.95
C ASP A 602 20.88 28.98 -18.71
N VAL A 603 20.76 29.14 -20.02
CA VAL A 603 19.90 28.28 -20.85
C VAL A 603 20.35 26.81 -20.78
N LEU A 604 21.65 26.53 -20.83
CA LEU A 604 22.16 25.16 -20.68
C LEU A 604 21.84 24.58 -19.31
N LYS A 605 21.99 25.37 -18.23
CA LYS A 605 21.58 24.94 -16.88
C LYS A 605 20.09 24.60 -16.85
N LEU A 606 19.23 25.46 -17.40
CA LEU A 606 17.79 25.22 -17.46
C LEU A 606 17.44 23.96 -18.26
N ILE A 607 18.15 23.69 -19.36
CA ILE A 607 17.98 22.44 -20.12
C ILE A 607 18.36 21.23 -19.27
N THR A 608 19.48 21.29 -18.55
CA THR A 608 19.90 20.19 -17.66
C THR A 608 18.93 19.97 -16.50
N GLU A 609 18.40 21.05 -15.92
CA GLU A 609 17.37 20.97 -14.86
C GLU A 609 16.07 20.38 -15.41
N ARG A 610 15.62 20.81 -16.59
CA ARG A 610 14.46 20.25 -17.28
C ARG A 610 14.64 18.75 -17.54
N ASP A 611 15.80 18.33 -18.03
CA ASP A 611 16.06 16.92 -18.36
C ASP A 611 16.15 16.05 -17.11
N LEU A 612 16.73 16.59 -16.02
CA LEU A 612 16.74 15.95 -14.72
C LEU A 612 15.32 15.78 -14.17
N LEU A 613 14.51 16.84 -14.19
CA LEU A 613 13.11 16.81 -13.78
C LEU A 613 12.28 15.85 -14.65
N GLY A 614 12.51 15.85 -15.97
CA GLY A 614 11.88 14.91 -16.90
C GLY A 614 12.19 13.46 -16.56
N THR A 615 13.45 13.16 -16.25
CA THR A 615 13.88 11.82 -15.81
C THR A 615 13.25 11.42 -14.48
N GLN A 616 13.19 12.35 -13.52
CA GLN A 616 12.53 12.12 -12.23
C GLN A 616 11.02 11.86 -12.41
N LEU A 617 10.35 12.59 -13.30
CA LEU A 617 8.94 12.44 -13.58
C LEU A 617 8.63 11.07 -14.21
N ILE A 618 9.47 10.60 -15.15
CA ILE A 618 9.36 9.25 -15.72
C ILE A 618 9.49 8.19 -14.61
N ARG A 619 10.51 8.28 -13.74
CA ARG A 619 10.69 7.34 -12.63
C ARG A 619 9.49 7.34 -11.67
N ARG A 620 8.94 8.51 -11.36
CA ARG A 620 7.74 8.65 -10.52
C ARG A 620 6.51 8.02 -11.17
N ASN A 621 6.35 8.15 -12.48
CA ASN A 621 5.28 7.50 -13.21
C ASN A 621 5.43 5.97 -13.22
N ASP A 622 6.65 5.45 -13.37
CA ASP A 622 6.92 4.01 -13.29
C ASP A 622 6.65 3.46 -11.88
N GLU A 623 7.06 4.20 -10.84
CA GLU A 623 6.73 3.90 -9.44
C GLU A 623 5.20 3.87 -9.20
N LEU A 624 4.46 4.85 -9.74
CA LEU A 624 3.00 4.88 -9.65
C LEU A 624 2.36 3.68 -10.38
N ALA A 625 2.85 3.32 -11.56
CA ALA A 625 2.35 2.15 -12.29
C ALA A 625 2.58 0.85 -11.50
N LEU A 626 3.76 0.69 -10.88
CA LEU A 626 4.05 -0.44 -10.00
C LEU A 626 3.13 -0.47 -8.77
N LEU A 627 2.83 0.69 -8.18
CA LEU A 627 1.89 0.79 -7.05
C LEU A 627 0.47 0.41 -7.47
N TYR A 628 0.01 0.84 -8.65
CA TYR A 628 -1.30 0.44 -9.16
C TYR A 628 -1.41 -1.06 -9.41
N GLU A 629 -0.38 -1.69 -9.97
CA GLU A 629 -0.35 -3.16 -10.11
C GLU A 629 -0.32 -3.86 -8.75
N LYS A 630 0.48 -3.36 -7.80
CA LYS A 630 0.51 -3.91 -6.43
C LYS A 630 -0.86 -3.80 -5.74
N MET A 631 -1.55 -2.67 -5.90
CA MET A 631 -2.90 -2.48 -5.39
C MET A 631 -3.89 -3.43 -6.06
N ARG A 632 -3.80 -3.62 -7.38
CA ARG A 632 -4.65 -4.58 -8.10
C ARG A 632 -4.46 -6.01 -7.58
N LEU A 633 -3.21 -6.45 -7.43
CA LEU A 633 -2.89 -7.78 -6.93
C LEU A 633 -3.36 -7.98 -5.48
N GLN A 634 -3.21 -6.98 -4.62
CA GLN A 634 -3.72 -7.03 -3.25
C GLN A 634 -5.25 -7.09 -3.21
N GLN A 635 -5.93 -6.36 -4.08
CA GLN A 635 -7.38 -6.37 -4.17
C GLN A 635 -7.90 -7.73 -4.67
N GLU A 636 -7.25 -8.31 -5.68
CA GLU A 636 -7.57 -9.66 -6.16
C GLU A 636 -7.32 -10.72 -5.08
N ALA A 637 -6.20 -10.63 -4.36
CA ALA A 637 -5.91 -11.53 -3.24
C ALA A 637 -6.96 -11.41 -2.11
N THR A 638 -7.43 -10.19 -1.83
CA THR A 638 -8.47 -9.95 -0.81
C THR A 638 -9.80 -10.55 -1.24
N VAL A 639 -10.24 -10.31 -2.48
CA VAL A 639 -11.49 -10.88 -3.02
C VAL A 639 -11.45 -12.41 -3.02
N ASN A 640 -10.33 -13.00 -3.44
CA ASN A 640 -10.15 -14.45 -3.42
C ASN A 640 -10.12 -14.99 -1.98
N GLY A 641 -9.48 -14.27 -1.06
CA GLY A 641 -9.47 -14.58 0.37
C GLY A 641 -10.87 -14.55 0.99
N GLU A 642 -11.66 -13.52 0.71
CA GLU A 642 -13.05 -13.38 1.15
C GLU A 642 -13.93 -14.50 0.62
N ALA A 643 -13.82 -14.83 -0.67
CA ALA A 643 -14.56 -15.94 -1.28
C ALA A 643 -14.23 -17.28 -0.62
N ALA A 644 -12.94 -17.54 -0.36
CA ALA A 644 -12.49 -18.74 0.34
C ALA A 644 -13.03 -18.78 1.79
N LEU A 645 -12.99 -17.66 2.51
CA LEU A 645 -13.51 -17.54 3.86
C LEU A 645 -15.02 -17.81 3.90
N HIS A 646 -15.77 -17.24 2.95
CA HIS A 646 -17.20 -17.47 2.83
C HIS A 646 -17.53 -18.95 2.57
N SER A 647 -16.76 -19.62 1.69
CA SER A 647 -16.89 -21.06 1.47
C SER A 647 -16.61 -21.87 2.74
N ARG A 648 -15.58 -21.51 3.53
CA ARG A 648 -15.30 -22.19 4.82
C ARG A 648 -16.40 -21.99 5.84
N VAL A 649 -17.01 -20.79 5.89
CA VAL A 649 -18.16 -20.52 6.76
C VAL A 649 -19.38 -21.36 6.37
N GLU A 650 -19.63 -21.52 5.07
CA GLU A 650 -20.68 -22.40 4.54
C GLU A 650 -20.43 -23.86 4.94
N ASP A 651 -19.19 -24.36 4.81
CA ASP A 651 -18.79 -25.70 5.24
C ASP A 651 -19.01 -25.90 6.75
N VAL A 652 -18.61 -24.93 7.58
CA VAL A 652 -18.84 -24.98 9.03
C VAL A 652 -20.33 -25.02 9.35
N ARG A 653 -21.15 -24.26 8.63
CA ARG A 653 -22.61 -24.29 8.78
C ARG A 653 -23.17 -25.67 8.44
N LEU A 654 -22.75 -26.26 7.32
CA LEU A 654 -23.14 -27.61 6.92
C LEU A 654 -22.73 -28.67 7.93
N LEU A 655 -21.50 -28.58 8.46
CA LEU A 655 -21.01 -29.47 9.50
C LEU A 655 -21.84 -29.35 10.78
N ARG A 656 -22.17 -28.13 11.23
CA ARG A 656 -23.04 -27.91 12.40
C ARG A 656 -24.42 -28.56 12.21
N LEU A 657 -25.02 -28.43 11.03
CA LEU A 657 -26.29 -29.10 10.71
C LEU A 657 -26.16 -30.62 10.75
N LYS A 658 -25.06 -31.16 10.21
CA LYS A 658 -24.79 -32.61 10.21
C LYS A 658 -24.57 -33.14 11.62
N THR A 659 -23.85 -32.39 12.47
CA THR A 659 -23.70 -32.72 13.90
C THR A 659 -25.04 -32.70 14.63
N ALA A 660 -25.90 -31.72 14.35
CA ALA A 660 -27.24 -31.66 14.96
C ALA A 660 -28.10 -32.86 14.54
N GLU A 661 -28.05 -33.25 13.26
CA GLU A 661 -28.77 -34.43 12.78
C GLU A 661 -28.24 -35.73 13.41
N ILE A 662 -26.93 -35.91 13.50
CA ILE A 662 -26.33 -37.08 14.18
C ILE A 662 -26.73 -37.11 15.66
N LYS A 663 -26.72 -35.97 16.35
CA LYS A 663 -27.21 -35.87 17.74
C LYS A 663 -28.68 -36.27 17.84
N ARG A 664 -29.53 -35.86 16.89
CA ARG A 664 -30.95 -36.26 16.84
C ARG A 664 -31.09 -37.76 16.64
N GLN A 665 -30.36 -38.34 15.68
CA GLN A 665 -30.36 -39.77 15.40
C GLN A 665 -29.89 -40.59 16.61
N ALA A 666 -28.86 -40.13 17.31
CA ALA A 666 -28.40 -40.75 18.55
C ALA A 666 -29.48 -40.75 19.64
N ARG A 667 -30.19 -39.63 19.84
CA ARG A 667 -31.32 -39.57 20.78
C ARG A 667 -32.45 -40.55 20.41
N LEU A 668 -32.79 -40.63 19.12
CA LEU A 668 -33.79 -41.58 18.64
C LEU A 668 -33.37 -43.03 18.86
N ALA A 669 -32.07 -43.34 18.65
CA ALA A 669 -31.52 -44.66 18.90
C ALA A 669 -31.55 -45.02 20.39
N ILE A 670 -31.23 -44.08 21.29
CA ILE A 670 -31.35 -44.26 22.74
C ILE A 670 -32.80 -44.55 23.13
N ASN A 671 -33.77 -43.77 22.62
CA ASN A 671 -35.18 -44.01 22.89
C ASN A 671 -35.65 -45.39 22.41
N ARG A 672 -35.20 -45.83 21.22
CA ARG A 672 -35.47 -47.19 20.73
C ARG A 672 -34.83 -48.27 21.62
N SER A 673 -33.61 -48.02 22.11
CA SER A 673 -32.92 -48.91 23.05
C SER A 673 -33.72 -49.09 24.34
N ASN A 674 -34.25 -48.00 24.90
CA ASN A 674 -35.05 -48.07 26.12
C ASN A 674 -36.35 -48.86 25.90
N MET A 675 -36.96 -48.78 24.72
CA MET A 675 -38.17 -49.54 24.38
C MET A 675 -37.93 -51.04 24.16
N ILE A 676 -36.66 -51.46 23.91
CA ILE A 676 -36.33 -52.87 23.74
C ILE A 676 -36.53 -53.65 25.05
N GLU A 677 -36.28 -53.06 26.22
CA GLU A 677 -36.50 -53.75 27.50
C GLU A 677 -37.99 -54.00 27.76
N GLU A 678 -38.85 -53.01 27.51
CA GLU A 678 -40.31 -53.19 27.59
C GLU A 678 -40.80 -54.27 26.63
N ILE A 679 -40.34 -54.26 25.37
CA ILE A 679 -40.71 -55.28 24.38
C ILE A 679 -40.24 -56.67 24.83
N LYS A 680 -39.03 -56.81 25.39
CA LYS A 680 -38.54 -58.08 25.93
C LYS A 680 -39.39 -58.59 27.08
N ASN A 681 -39.86 -57.71 27.97
CA ASN A 681 -40.75 -58.09 29.05
C ASN A 681 -42.13 -58.51 28.52
N ASN A 682 -42.69 -57.76 27.57
CA ASN A 682 -43.95 -58.12 26.91
C ASN A 682 -43.85 -59.47 26.18
N ILE A 683 -42.72 -59.77 25.53
CA ILE A 683 -42.49 -61.08 24.90
C ILE A 683 -42.51 -62.19 25.95
N LYS A 684 -41.83 -62.01 27.10
CA LYS A 684 -41.85 -63.00 28.19
C LYS A 684 -43.27 -63.21 28.73
N ASP A 685 -44.03 -62.13 28.92
CA ASP A 685 -45.40 -62.21 29.42
C ASP A 685 -46.31 -62.95 28.41
N VAL A 686 -46.17 -62.66 27.13
CA VAL A 686 -46.92 -63.35 26.05
C VAL A 686 -46.48 -64.82 25.94
N ASP A 687 -45.20 -65.13 26.04
CA ASP A 687 -44.72 -66.51 26.06
C ASP A 687 -45.28 -67.28 27.26
N GLN A 688 -45.36 -66.63 28.43
CA GLN A 688 -45.95 -67.24 29.62
C GLN A 688 -47.46 -67.46 29.47
N GLN A 689 -48.18 -66.49 28.88
CA GLN A 689 -49.60 -66.66 28.51
C GLN A 689 -49.78 -67.79 27.50
N LEU A 690 -48.92 -67.89 26.49
CA LEU A 690 -48.94 -68.95 25.50
C LEU A 690 -48.67 -70.32 26.14
N GLN A 691 -47.71 -70.42 27.06
CA GLN A 691 -47.46 -71.66 27.79
C GLN A 691 -48.66 -72.04 28.66
N ASN A 692 -49.29 -71.08 29.34
CA ASN A 692 -50.50 -71.33 30.13
C ASN A 692 -51.66 -71.82 29.25
N GLU A 693 -51.90 -71.19 28.10
CA GLU A 693 -52.93 -71.63 27.15
C GLU A 693 -52.58 -72.99 26.53
N LYS A 694 -51.31 -73.26 26.21
CA LYS A 694 -50.88 -74.60 25.78
C LYS A 694 -51.16 -75.66 26.85
N ALA A 695 -50.76 -75.41 28.10
CA ALA A 695 -51.04 -76.31 29.22
C ALA A 695 -52.56 -76.50 29.43
N ARG A 696 -53.35 -75.43 29.28
CA ARG A 696 -54.81 -75.49 29.35
C ARG A 696 -55.39 -76.33 28.22
N THR A 697 -55.00 -76.09 26.96
CA THR A 697 -55.47 -76.89 25.81
C THR A 697 -55.06 -78.35 25.95
N GLN A 698 -53.88 -78.64 26.49
CA GLN A 698 -53.43 -80.00 26.76
C GLN A 698 -54.27 -80.68 27.86
N ALA A 699 -54.55 -79.97 28.96
CA ALA A 699 -55.46 -80.48 29.99
C ALA A 699 -56.88 -80.71 29.46
N LEU A 700 -57.42 -79.78 28.65
CA LEU A 700 -58.73 -79.94 28.02
C LEU A 700 -58.73 -81.10 26.99
N ALA A 701 -57.63 -81.34 26.29
CA ALA A 701 -57.47 -82.45 25.36
C ALA A 701 -57.38 -83.80 26.10
N GLU A 702 -56.66 -83.87 27.21
CA GLU A 702 -56.62 -85.03 28.12
C GLU A 702 -58.02 -85.31 28.70
N GLU A 703 -58.77 -84.27 29.09
CA GLU A 703 -60.17 -84.38 29.54
C GLU A 703 -61.14 -84.89 28.46
N ILE A 704 -60.85 -84.63 27.18
CA ILE A 704 -61.65 -85.13 26.03
C ILE A 704 -61.24 -86.57 25.68
N GLN A 705 -59.97 -86.93 25.87
CA GLN A 705 -59.47 -88.29 25.63
C GLN A 705 -59.87 -89.28 26.73
N ASP A 706 -60.20 -88.82 27.93
CA ASP A 706 -60.74 -89.68 29.01
C ASP A 706 -62.19 -90.12 28.69
N PRO A 707 -62.44 -91.41 28.37
CA PRO A 707 -63.76 -91.91 28.02
C PRO A 707 -64.77 -91.83 29.18
N LYS A 708 -64.30 -91.57 30.41
CA LYS A 708 -65.14 -91.44 31.60
C LYS A 708 -65.76 -90.04 31.75
N ASN A 709 -65.30 -89.04 30.97
CA ASN A 709 -65.79 -87.67 31.08
C ASN A 709 -67.03 -87.42 30.20
N LEU A 710 -68.19 -87.88 30.67
CA LEU A 710 -69.49 -87.86 29.97
C LEU A 710 -69.99 -86.47 29.53
N SER A 711 -69.40 -85.38 30.03
CA SER A 711 -69.86 -84.01 29.76
C SER A 711 -69.27 -83.37 28.50
N ARG A 712 -68.23 -83.96 27.89
CA ARG A 712 -67.42 -83.30 26.85
C ARG A 712 -67.22 -84.04 25.55
N TRP A 713 -67.72 -85.26 25.42
CA TRP A 713 -67.83 -85.92 24.12
C TRP A 713 -69.30 -86.07 23.74
N ARG A 714 -69.60 -85.85 22.47
CA ARG A 714 -70.90 -86.12 21.84
C ARG A 714 -70.60 -87.01 20.64
N ALA A 715 -71.36 -88.08 20.45
CA ALA A 715 -71.30 -88.84 19.20
C ALA A 715 -71.69 -87.90 18.05
N ILE A 716 -70.76 -87.66 17.12
CA ILE A 716 -71.03 -86.84 15.95
C ILE A 716 -71.87 -87.71 15.00
N GLU A 717 -73.09 -87.26 14.71
CA GLU A 717 -73.98 -87.96 13.79
C GLU A 717 -73.60 -87.64 12.33
N GLY A 718 -73.24 -88.68 11.60
CA GLY A 718 -72.92 -88.65 10.17
C GLY A 718 -72.49 -90.04 9.70
N LYS A 719 -72.83 -90.43 8.47
CA LYS A 719 -72.21 -91.60 7.83
C LYS A 719 -70.87 -91.15 7.27
N ASP A 720 -69.79 -91.85 7.62
CA ASP A 720 -68.49 -91.63 7.00
C ASP A 720 -68.62 -91.84 5.49
N PRO A 721 -68.23 -90.85 4.65
CA PRO A 721 -68.26 -91.01 3.20
C PRO A 721 -67.38 -92.21 2.82
N SER A 722 -67.85 -93.01 1.88
CA SER A 722 -67.08 -94.17 1.41
C SER A 722 -65.76 -93.70 0.80
N GLN A 723 -64.75 -94.57 0.78
CA GLN A 723 -63.46 -94.25 0.19
C GLN A 723 -63.59 -93.76 -1.27
N GLU A 724 -64.58 -94.28 -2.01
CA GLU A 724 -64.92 -93.85 -3.37
C GLU A 724 -65.47 -92.43 -3.42
N GLU A 725 -66.38 -92.04 -2.50
CA GLU A 725 -66.89 -90.67 -2.41
C GLU A 725 -65.79 -89.67 -2.02
N LEU A 726 -64.84 -90.09 -1.18
CA LEU A 726 -63.66 -89.31 -0.83
C LEU A 726 -62.69 -89.15 -2.00
N GLU A 727 -62.45 -90.22 -2.77
CA GLU A 727 -61.59 -90.21 -3.96
C GLU A 727 -62.19 -89.34 -5.07
N GLU A 728 -63.50 -89.42 -5.32
CA GLU A 728 -64.18 -88.58 -6.30
C GLU A 728 -64.13 -87.10 -5.89
N LYS A 729 -64.32 -86.81 -4.60
CA LYS A 729 -64.20 -85.46 -4.06
C LYS A 729 -62.76 -84.96 -4.07
N MET A 730 -61.78 -85.83 -3.85
CA MET A 730 -60.35 -85.51 -3.99
C MET A 730 -60.02 -85.15 -5.44
N ALA A 731 -60.49 -85.93 -6.41
CA ALA A 731 -60.27 -85.67 -7.82
C ALA A 731 -60.92 -84.34 -8.26
N GLN A 732 -62.14 -84.05 -7.78
CA GLN A 732 -62.81 -82.77 -8.04
C GLN A 732 -62.07 -81.59 -7.40
N LEU A 733 -61.58 -81.75 -6.17
CA LEU A 733 -60.81 -80.72 -5.47
C LEU A 733 -59.43 -80.51 -6.09
N GLN A 734 -58.74 -81.56 -6.51
CA GLN A 734 -57.48 -81.49 -7.25
C GLN A 734 -57.67 -80.78 -8.59
N LYS A 735 -58.74 -81.12 -9.34
CA LYS A 735 -59.04 -80.42 -10.59
C LYS A 735 -59.32 -78.94 -10.35
N ARG A 736 -60.10 -78.59 -9.32
CA ARG A 736 -60.34 -77.19 -8.90
C ARG A 736 -59.05 -76.48 -8.46
N LEU A 737 -58.18 -77.18 -7.75
CA LEU A 737 -56.90 -76.63 -7.28
C LEU A 737 -56.01 -76.30 -8.48
N ILE A 738 -55.92 -77.20 -9.46
CA ILE A 738 -55.16 -76.99 -10.70
C ILE A 738 -55.71 -75.78 -11.45
N THR A 739 -57.03 -75.69 -11.64
CA THR A 739 -57.64 -74.53 -12.32
C THR A 739 -57.38 -73.23 -11.57
N LYS A 740 -57.44 -73.24 -10.23
CA LYS A 740 -57.14 -72.05 -9.42
C LYS A 740 -55.67 -71.67 -9.40
N SER A 741 -54.76 -72.64 -9.45
CA SER A 741 -53.33 -72.36 -9.62
C SER A 741 -53.02 -71.78 -11.00
N GLU A 742 -53.70 -72.24 -12.07
CA GLU A 742 -53.57 -71.67 -13.41
C GLU A 742 -54.08 -70.22 -13.45
N GLU A 743 -55.27 -69.95 -12.90
CA GLU A 743 -55.80 -68.58 -12.78
C GLU A 743 -54.87 -67.65 -11.97
N SER A 744 -54.26 -68.15 -10.88
CA SER A 744 -53.31 -67.38 -10.08
C SER A 744 -52.04 -67.05 -10.87
N LEU A 745 -51.57 -67.98 -11.70
CA LEU A 745 -50.37 -67.82 -12.50
C LEU A 745 -50.61 -66.85 -13.67
N GLU A 746 -51.80 -66.90 -14.29
CA GLU A 746 -52.23 -65.87 -15.24
C GLU A 746 -52.29 -64.49 -14.60
N GLN A 747 -52.84 -64.38 -13.37
CA GLN A 747 -52.87 -63.12 -12.64
C GLN A 747 -51.46 -62.61 -12.30
N GLU A 748 -50.53 -63.47 -11.88
CA GLU A 748 -49.12 -63.10 -11.65
C GLU A 748 -48.44 -62.60 -12.92
N MET A 749 -48.68 -63.24 -14.07
CA MET A 749 -48.15 -62.77 -15.35
C MET A 749 -48.68 -61.38 -15.71
N THR A 750 -49.99 -61.15 -15.54
CA THR A 750 -50.56 -59.81 -15.77
C THR A 750 -50.00 -58.77 -14.79
N LEU A 751 -49.75 -59.15 -13.52
CA LEU A 751 -49.15 -58.27 -12.53
C LEU A 751 -47.73 -57.87 -12.97
N GLN A 752 -46.90 -58.83 -13.40
CA GLN A 752 -45.54 -58.56 -13.89
C GLN A 752 -45.54 -57.64 -15.11
N GLU A 753 -46.48 -57.82 -16.06
CA GLU A 753 -46.64 -56.90 -17.19
C GLU A 753 -47.01 -55.49 -16.74
N LYS A 754 -47.92 -55.35 -15.76
CA LYS A 754 -48.31 -54.05 -15.21
C LYS A 754 -47.18 -53.39 -14.43
N GLU A 755 -46.42 -54.15 -13.64
CA GLU A 755 -45.25 -53.66 -12.91
C GLU A 755 -44.16 -53.17 -13.86
N ARG A 756 -43.91 -53.91 -14.95
CA ARG A 756 -42.98 -53.48 -16.01
C ARG A 756 -43.47 -52.20 -16.68
N LEU A 757 -44.75 -52.10 -17.00
CA LEU A 757 -45.34 -50.89 -17.58
C LEU A 757 -45.23 -49.70 -16.62
N VAL A 758 -45.45 -49.90 -15.32
CA VAL A 758 -45.28 -48.87 -14.29
C VAL A 758 -43.82 -48.44 -14.17
N ALA A 759 -42.87 -49.37 -14.27
CA ALA A 759 -41.44 -49.05 -14.27
C ALA A 759 -41.05 -48.23 -15.53
N GLU A 760 -41.53 -48.63 -16.71
CA GLU A 760 -41.31 -47.91 -17.96
C GLU A 760 -41.93 -46.49 -17.92
N LEU A 761 -43.17 -46.36 -17.45
CA LEU A 761 -43.84 -45.06 -17.27
C LEU A 761 -43.18 -44.19 -16.21
N SER A 762 -42.69 -44.79 -15.11
CA SER A 762 -41.93 -44.08 -14.07
C SER A 762 -40.59 -43.59 -14.61
N GLY A 763 -39.92 -44.36 -15.47
CA GLY A 763 -38.71 -43.95 -16.17
C GLY A 763 -38.95 -42.79 -17.13
N ILE A 764 -40.09 -42.77 -17.83
CA ILE A 764 -40.50 -41.65 -18.68
C ILE A 764 -40.84 -40.40 -17.84
N LEU A 765 -41.57 -40.56 -16.73
CA LEU A 765 -41.90 -39.48 -15.78
C LEU A 765 -40.65 -38.87 -15.14
N ALA A 766 -39.65 -39.69 -14.78
CA ALA A 766 -38.38 -39.21 -14.24
C ALA A 766 -37.57 -38.37 -15.25
N ARG A 767 -37.78 -38.59 -16.56
CA ARG A 767 -37.18 -37.78 -17.62
C ARG A 767 -37.96 -36.50 -17.92
N GLN A 768 -39.18 -36.36 -17.41
CA GLN A 768 -39.94 -35.11 -17.54
C GLN A 768 -39.55 -34.13 -16.43
N PRO A 769 -39.29 -32.85 -16.77
CA PRO A 769 -39.03 -31.83 -15.76
C PRO A 769 -40.27 -31.66 -14.87
N GLY A 770 -40.08 -31.80 -13.55
CA GLY A 770 -41.18 -31.74 -12.59
C GLY A 770 -41.96 -30.41 -12.61
N PRO A 771 -43.16 -30.37 -11.98
CA PRO A 771 -44.07 -29.21 -12.04
C PRO A 771 -43.43 -27.88 -11.59
N GLN A 772 -42.42 -27.93 -10.71
CA GLN A 772 -41.64 -26.75 -10.33
C GLN A 772 -40.75 -26.22 -11.46
N VAL A 773 -40.18 -27.09 -12.28
CA VAL A 773 -39.35 -26.69 -13.43
C VAL A 773 -40.24 -26.15 -14.56
N ALA A 774 -41.42 -26.75 -14.79
CA ALA A 774 -42.42 -26.21 -15.71
C ALA A 774 -42.95 -24.84 -15.27
N ALA A 775 -43.19 -24.64 -13.96
CA ALA A 775 -43.58 -23.35 -13.40
C ALA A 775 -42.46 -22.30 -13.55
N LYS A 776 -41.20 -22.68 -13.31
CA LYS A 776 -40.04 -21.81 -13.55
C LYS A 776 -39.87 -21.45 -15.02
N LEU A 777 -40.05 -22.40 -15.94
CA LEU A 777 -39.99 -22.16 -17.37
C LEU A 777 -41.09 -21.17 -17.81
N ASN A 778 -42.31 -21.33 -17.32
CA ASN A 778 -43.41 -20.39 -17.57
C ASN A 778 -43.14 -19.00 -16.99
N SER A 779 -42.52 -18.91 -15.81
CA SER A 779 -42.10 -17.63 -15.24
C SER A 779 -41.04 -16.94 -16.09
N TYR A 780 -40.03 -17.69 -16.55
CA TYR A 780 -39.00 -17.16 -17.44
C TYR A 780 -39.55 -16.77 -18.80
N GLN A 781 -40.49 -17.51 -19.36
CA GLN A 781 -41.15 -17.15 -20.62
C GLN A 781 -41.95 -15.84 -20.48
N LYS A 782 -42.67 -15.64 -19.37
CA LYS A 782 -43.36 -14.38 -19.06
C LYS A 782 -42.38 -13.21 -18.88
N ASP A 783 -41.27 -13.44 -18.19
CA ASP A 783 -40.24 -12.40 -18.00
C ASP A 783 -39.54 -12.05 -19.32
N LEU A 784 -39.32 -13.04 -20.18
CA LEU A 784 -38.75 -12.84 -21.51
C LEU A 784 -39.72 -12.06 -22.42
N GLN A 785 -41.02 -12.33 -22.34
CA GLN A 785 -42.05 -11.51 -23.01
C GLN A 785 -42.10 -10.07 -22.49
N LYS A 786 -42.00 -9.86 -21.17
CA LYS A 786 -41.90 -8.52 -20.56
C LYS A 786 -40.64 -7.77 -20.98
N LYS A 787 -39.49 -8.45 -21.05
CA LYS A 787 -38.25 -7.84 -21.56
C LYS A 787 -38.34 -7.53 -23.05
N ASN A 788 -38.95 -8.39 -23.85
CA ASN A 788 -39.13 -8.17 -25.29
C ASN A 788 -40.08 -6.99 -25.58
N THR A 789 -41.15 -6.83 -24.80
CA THR A 789 -42.04 -5.65 -24.89
C THR A 789 -41.32 -4.37 -24.49
N LYS A 790 -40.53 -4.36 -23.40
CA LYS A 790 -39.66 -3.22 -23.05
C LYS A 790 -38.63 -2.91 -24.12
N MET A 791 -38.03 -3.93 -24.72
CA MET A 791 -37.07 -3.75 -25.81
C MET A 791 -37.73 -3.15 -27.06
N LYS A 792 -38.95 -3.57 -27.41
CA LYS A 792 -39.74 -2.94 -28.48
C LYS A 792 -40.09 -1.49 -28.18
N GLN A 793 -40.47 -1.16 -26.94
CA GLN A 793 -40.69 0.23 -26.52
C GLN A 793 -39.43 1.08 -26.66
N LYS A 794 -38.28 0.56 -26.21
CA LYS A 794 -36.98 1.25 -26.37
C LYS A 794 -36.56 1.38 -27.83
N ALA A 795 -36.83 0.38 -28.66
CA ALA A 795 -36.59 0.45 -30.10
C ALA A 795 -37.49 1.50 -30.77
N SER A 796 -38.76 1.61 -30.37
CA SER A 796 -39.64 2.69 -30.85
C SER A 796 -39.21 4.07 -30.35
N GLU A 797 -38.78 4.21 -29.10
CA GLU A 797 -38.22 5.47 -28.58
C GLU A 797 -36.97 5.88 -29.36
N LEU A 798 -36.06 4.93 -29.64
CA LEU A 798 -34.87 5.15 -30.46
C LEU A 798 -35.23 5.53 -31.90
N ASN A 799 -36.25 4.91 -32.47
CA ASN A 799 -36.69 5.26 -33.82
C ASN A 799 -37.28 6.68 -33.85
N MET A 800 -38.07 7.06 -32.85
CA MET A 800 -38.62 8.41 -32.73
C MET A 800 -37.54 9.48 -32.52
N THR A 801 -36.49 9.18 -31.74
CA THR A 801 -35.35 10.11 -31.60
C THR A 801 -34.53 10.18 -32.87
N SER A 802 -34.35 9.07 -33.59
CA SER A 802 -33.68 9.05 -34.90
C SER A 802 -34.44 9.91 -35.93
N THR A 803 -35.77 9.76 -36.02
CA THR A 803 -36.59 10.59 -36.92
C THR A 803 -36.54 12.06 -36.51
N HIS A 804 -36.58 12.37 -35.21
CA HIS A 804 -36.46 13.76 -34.74
C HIS A 804 -35.09 14.38 -35.08
N ILE A 805 -34.01 13.59 -35.01
CA ILE A 805 -32.68 14.04 -35.44
C ILE A 805 -32.64 14.28 -36.96
N GLU A 806 -33.32 13.46 -37.76
CA GLU A 806 -33.43 13.66 -39.22
C GLU A 806 -34.24 14.91 -39.56
N GLU A 807 -35.34 15.19 -38.86
CA GLU A 807 -36.13 16.43 -38.98
C GLU A 807 -35.29 17.66 -38.64
N LEU A 808 -34.55 17.65 -37.54
CA LEU A 808 -33.66 18.74 -37.15
C LEU A 808 -32.52 18.95 -38.16
N LYS A 809 -31.99 17.88 -38.75
CA LYS A 809 -31.00 17.98 -39.85
C LYS A 809 -31.62 18.63 -41.08
N TYR A 810 -32.84 18.26 -41.44
CA TYR A 810 -33.57 18.87 -42.55
C TYR A 810 -33.86 20.35 -42.30
N GLU A 811 -34.29 20.74 -41.10
CA GLU A 811 -34.49 22.15 -40.73
C GLU A 811 -33.18 22.94 -40.75
N ALA A 812 -32.08 22.36 -40.27
CA ALA A 812 -30.76 22.97 -40.35
C ALA A 812 -30.32 23.19 -41.82
N GLU A 813 -30.57 22.22 -42.70
CA GLU A 813 -30.30 22.38 -44.14
C GLU A 813 -31.19 23.43 -44.79
N ARG A 814 -32.48 23.48 -44.46
CA ARG A 814 -33.42 24.49 -44.94
C ARG A 814 -32.97 25.89 -44.52
N LEU A 815 -32.65 26.09 -43.24
CA LEU A 815 -32.12 27.37 -42.73
C LEU A 815 -30.79 27.74 -43.39
N ARG A 816 -29.92 26.78 -43.70
CA ARG A 816 -28.69 27.03 -44.47
C ARG A 816 -28.99 27.48 -45.90
N ARG A 817 -29.99 26.90 -46.57
CA ARG A 817 -30.43 27.34 -47.91
C ARG A 817 -31.04 28.74 -47.86
N GLU A 818 -31.91 29.03 -46.88
CA GLU A 818 -32.47 30.37 -46.66
C GLU A 818 -31.38 31.41 -46.36
N LEU A 819 -30.36 31.05 -45.58
CA LEU A 819 -29.17 31.90 -45.34
C LEU A 819 -28.37 32.14 -46.62
N HIS A 820 -28.25 31.13 -47.49
CA HIS A 820 -27.54 31.27 -48.76
C HIS A 820 -28.30 32.15 -49.75
N ASP A 821 -29.62 32.01 -49.82
CA ASP A 821 -30.48 32.83 -50.66
C ASP A 821 -30.53 34.28 -50.17
N THR A 822 -30.57 34.51 -48.86
CA THR A 822 -30.47 35.87 -48.29
C THR A 822 -29.11 36.49 -48.54
N LYS A 823 -28.01 35.73 -48.42
CA LYS A 823 -26.68 36.20 -48.84
C LYS A 823 -26.65 36.55 -50.33
N ARG A 824 -27.20 35.71 -51.21
CA ARG A 824 -27.26 35.98 -52.65
C ARG A 824 -28.05 37.27 -52.93
N LYS A 825 -29.25 37.41 -52.35
CA LYS A 825 -30.06 38.65 -52.45
C LYS A 825 -29.32 39.87 -51.94
N TYR A 826 -28.61 39.76 -50.82
CA TYR A 826 -27.78 40.84 -50.28
C TYR A 826 -26.66 41.24 -51.24
N TYR A 827 -25.94 40.28 -51.84
CA TYR A 827 -24.90 40.56 -52.83
C TYR A 827 -25.45 41.12 -54.15
N GLU A 828 -26.64 40.70 -54.58
CA GLU A 828 -27.33 41.28 -55.74
C GLU A 828 -27.74 42.74 -55.47
N ILE A 829 -28.27 43.04 -54.28
CA ILE A 829 -28.59 44.41 -53.86
C ILE A 829 -27.31 45.24 -53.74
N LYS A 830 -26.23 44.67 -53.18
CA LYS A 830 -24.93 45.33 -53.11
C LYS A 830 -24.37 45.62 -54.50
N MET A 831 -24.39 44.67 -55.43
CA MET A 831 -23.98 44.91 -56.82
C MET A 831 -24.85 45.98 -57.49
N LYS A 832 -26.18 45.96 -57.30
CA LYS A 832 -27.06 47.01 -57.83
C LYS A 832 -26.72 48.38 -57.23
N ASN A 833 -26.43 48.46 -55.94
CA ASN A 833 -26.00 49.69 -55.28
C ASN A 833 -24.60 50.13 -55.74
N ASP A 834 -23.66 49.21 -55.94
CA ASP A 834 -22.31 49.51 -56.45
C ASP A 834 -22.39 49.97 -57.93
N ILE A 835 -23.32 49.42 -58.73
CA ILE A 835 -23.61 49.89 -60.09
C ILE A 835 -24.26 51.28 -60.07
N LEU A 836 -25.17 51.56 -59.12
CA LEU A 836 -25.76 52.89 -58.95
C LEU A 836 -24.75 53.92 -58.44
N GLN A 837 -23.81 53.53 -57.57
CA GLN A 837 -22.70 54.38 -57.13
C GLN A 837 -21.67 54.61 -58.25
N ASN A 838 -21.37 53.60 -59.07
CA ASN A 838 -20.46 53.75 -60.23
C ASN A 838 -21.13 54.46 -61.43
N ALA A 839 -22.45 54.43 -61.57
CA ALA A 839 -23.19 55.26 -62.54
C ALA A 839 -23.22 56.75 -62.15
N SER A 840 -22.95 57.09 -60.89
CA SER A 840 -22.69 58.47 -60.44
C SER A 840 -21.21 58.90 -60.58
N ALA A 841 -20.36 58.04 -61.15
CA ALA A 841 -18.94 58.28 -61.39
C ALA A 841 -18.54 58.02 -62.87
N ALA A 842 -19.34 58.51 -63.81
CA ALA A 842 -18.91 58.75 -65.19
C ALA A 842 -19.24 60.21 -65.59
N PRO A 843 -18.23 61.09 -65.68
CA PRO A 843 -18.35 62.39 -66.32
C PRO A 843 -18.13 62.26 -67.84
N SER A 844 -19.04 62.87 -68.62
CA SER A 844 -18.95 63.22 -70.05
C SER A 844 -18.48 62.14 -71.04
#